data_AF-A1ZTT4-F1
#
_entry.id   AF-A1ZTT4-F1
#
_cell.length_a   1.000
_cell.length_b   1.000
_cell.length_c   1.000
_cell.angle_alpha   90.00
_cell.angle_beta   90.00
_cell.angle_gamma   90.00
#
_symmetry.space_group_name_H-M   'P 1'
#
loop_
_entity.id
_entity.type
_entity.pdbx_description
1 polymer ?
#
loop_
_entity_poly.entity_id
_entity_poly.type
_entity_poly.pdbx_seq_one_letter_code
_entity_poly.pdbx_strand_id
1 'polypeptide(L)'
;MKLPFKNNLFYNLKSTLHHEEELEEPSNHYNDNEETLETPLNTLQEPAIEYGRYNPPDTQVVIQKIEINQANEINEDAPKKPKVVWGNTESPAKIKLKFTTVPAPQSLEELAFFRVDLMRSLSDKDFTFVNALAKFKDSGSARNYRNKTVVLPPDLEDGAYFLRIIALDEEEFPLNIEEEALQEELVHTQKISSDTDTFFFTQVQENICSIENLMFSDGSPNELPPANEVTSSLKHWLYAFIKLRLQNIIEATPVTGTTGFRLQTSRGECLESIYETILKPANKALKVQLPEKLAIIEQCMLANPEQVDPLLIDVKNYGPLREGAITLTEVAEGENDWIPASFRVKRAEVFAAIRTSATDNKGIWETFAIYNHIELIRDYVEEYEHWLNKVLRKLKKIEELEPEEQEDVYEMLQVVQNLELIQARTLLPNQKIGTVFLQSPLHPLRMIWSLNLWNWYQEWEEELLTLEEGHATWVEAMQEYLELMMPQNNPLLMSIEDKVYQYTGELAHGWGIYTPANQATKAATELNTQPHLLRYWQEVFNLAPIYNSSALNAEEIIGQIQSYLVRYPEKKELLINVLNADTGQSLAEAIYWLANQPETQDLQYTLLLFANDQALGKAGNAFELLAAETPELFEQVKVGVANIEEFFKTPEEFSSDLTFLVQPFSAQPILLASDFDKAAPTQLQEGLLQTPSLLTQVNGQIKVSRWVTSMAHFINEDASEDVLYLHKGFELWQQLAVTNLAGKVSGATPATQLVLTLPQKVLFDKASEASEWVIVKDTHITPDLFDFSPNKHQLPQLVAQDISSGIVVTKQIGSPLETIDFQLRDIGHNWSNSQERLEKMAEHLEVSGFPWFDMPQQATDMALTKMLLEKFDFLNDHFIIPVGKHPQWFPSEHQANLLLVAMDTNKHNIWVQMIGVASGDNLTEDEMKGIKQQIKRDIDNTYKALMYYFKPSLLFPHRATLIHELRCFLSFYIKRAIRYQSLDFVVAERYQQFLNELEAGYDVITGKLGIIYDHVGFGQIDKKQEENDWLFFEVGSRFVQALLQNI
;
A
#
# COMPACT_ATOMS: atom_id res chain seq x y z
N MET A 1 27.20 -33.44 -6.17
CA MET A 1 28.63 -33.10 -6.42
C MET A 1 28.92 -31.89 -5.56
N LYS A 2 29.66 -32.05 -4.45
CA LYS A 2 29.82 -31.02 -3.41
C LYS A 2 30.85 -29.97 -3.85
N LEU A 3 30.42 -28.75 -4.17
CA LEU A 3 31.30 -27.59 -4.31
C LEU A 3 31.57 -27.01 -2.91
N PRO A 4 32.82 -26.76 -2.51
CA PRO A 4 33.11 -26.11 -1.24
C PRO A 4 32.91 -24.61 -1.39
N PHE A 5 31.86 -24.07 -0.76
CA PHE A 5 31.74 -22.63 -0.52
C PHE A 5 32.95 -22.18 0.32
N LYS A 6 33.85 -21.39 -0.27
CA LYS A 6 35.01 -20.83 0.43
C LYS A 6 34.51 -19.83 1.48
N ASN A 7 34.70 -20.17 2.75
CA ASN A 7 34.60 -19.21 3.86
C ASN A 7 35.56 -18.03 3.62
N ASN A 8 35.03 -16.80 3.70
CA ASN A 8 35.66 -15.49 3.51
C ASN A 8 36.33 -15.26 2.14
N LEU A 9 35.74 -14.35 1.35
CA LEU A 9 36.11 -13.97 -0.03
C LEU A 9 37.62 -13.75 -0.26
N PHE A 10 38.40 -13.38 0.76
CA PHE A 10 39.82 -13.04 0.56
C PHE A 10 40.81 -13.81 1.44
N TYR A 11 40.40 -14.83 2.22
CA TYR A 11 41.35 -15.51 3.12
C TYR A 11 42.43 -16.33 2.38
N ASN A 12 42.23 -16.72 1.12
CA ASN A 12 43.09 -17.69 0.41
C ASN A 12 44.15 -17.10 -0.54
N LEU A 13 44.48 -15.81 -0.45
CA LEU A 13 45.54 -15.19 -1.27
C LEU A 13 46.99 -15.63 -0.95
N LYS A 14 47.21 -16.55 0.00
CA LYS A 14 48.54 -17.05 0.36
C LYS A 14 48.96 -18.36 -0.32
N SER A 15 48.05 -19.11 -0.95
CA SER A 15 48.32 -20.55 -1.21
C SER A 15 48.98 -20.90 -2.54
N THR A 16 49.23 -19.96 -3.47
CA THR A 16 49.96 -20.29 -4.71
C THR A 16 51.47 -20.09 -4.65
N LEU A 17 52.07 -19.80 -3.48
CA LEU A 17 53.49 -19.47 -3.42
C LEU A 17 54.40 -20.27 -2.49
N HIS A 18 53.92 -21.17 -1.61
CA HIS A 18 54.85 -22.03 -0.85
C HIS A 18 54.32 -23.44 -0.57
N HIS A 19 54.95 -24.42 -1.21
CA HIS A 19 55.01 -25.82 -0.79
C HIS A 19 56.10 -25.96 0.30
N GLU A 20 55.78 -26.59 1.44
CA GLU A 20 56.45 -27.80 2.02
C GLU A 20 56.13 -28.00 3.52
N GLU A 21 55.75 -29.26 3.81
CA GLU A 21 55.96 -30.14 4.98
C GLU A 21 55.80 -29.66 6.45
N GLU A 22 54.91 -30.34 7.20
CA GLU A 22 55.12 -31.08 8.48
C GLU A 22 53.76 -31.25 9.21
N LEU A 23 53.17 -32.46 9.25
CA LEU A 23 53.28 -33.57 10.22
C LEU A 23 52.16 -33.58 11.28
N GLU A 24 51.40 -34.69 11.25
CA GLU A 24 50.39 -35.21 12.20
C GLU A 24 51.00 -35.38 13.62
N GLU A 25 50.35 -35.13 14.77
CA GLU A 25 49.18 -35.74 15.45
C GLU A 25 49.30 -35.27 16.96
N PRO A 26 48.52 -35.69 17.98
CA PRO A 26 47.11 -36.05 18.12
C PRO A 26 46.39 -35.35 19.32
N SER A 27 45.09 -35.64 19.42
CA SER A 27 44.10 -35.44 20.49
C SER A 27 44.57 -35.52 21.96
N ASN A 28 43.92 -34.74 22.83
CA ASN A 28 43.64 -35.17 24.21
C ASN A 28 42.31 -34.64 24.75
N HIS A 29 41.54 -35.60 25.29
CA HIS A 29 40.31 -35.48 26.05
C HIS A 29 40.48 -34.70 27.37
N TYR A 30 39.43 -34.02 27.81
CA TYR A 30 39.04 -34.01 29.22
C TYR A 30 37.51 -34.07 29.35
N ASN A 31 37.07 -35.00 30.19
CA ASN A 31 35.73 -35.18 30.74
C ASN A 31 35.32 -33.96 31.59
N ASP A 32 34.00 -33.73 31.74
CA ASP A 32 33.37 -33.93 33.05
C ASP A 32 31.85 -34.06 32.94
N ASN A 33 31.34 -35.00 33.75
CA ASN A 33 29.97 -35.44 33.87
C ASN A 33 29.14 -34.51 34.78
N GLU A 34 27.84 -34.47 34.45
CA GLU A 34 26.67 -34.52 35.33
C GLU A 34 26.83 -34.12 36.81
N GLU A 35 26.07 -33.10 37.22
CA GLU A 35 25.30 -33.15 38.46
C GLU A 35 23.95 -32.44 38.28
N THR A 36 22.90 -33.26 38.21
CA THR A 36 21.48 -32.92 38.31
C THR A 36 21.12 -32.50 39.73
N LEU A 37 20.44 -31.37 39.88
CA LEU A 37 19.74 -31.00 41.12
C LEU A 37 18.24 -30.90 40.85
N GLU A 38 17.53 -31.94 41.29
CA GLU A 38 16.09 -31.96 41.49
C GLU A 38 15.68 -30.97 42.58
N THR A 39 14.53 -30.30 42.41
CA THR A 39 13.76 -29.78 43.54
C THR A 39 12.30 -30.26 43.47
N PRO A 40 11.65 -30.50 44.62
CA PRO A 40 10.53 -31.42 44.73
C PRO A 40 9.16 -30.71 44.79
N LEU A 41 8.14 -31.44 44.35
CA LEU A 41 6.74 -31.20 44.69
C LEU A 41 6.57 -31.06 46.21
N ASN A 42 5.82 -30.05 46.64
CA ASN A 42 4.97 -30.16 47.81
C ASN A 42 3.69 -29.34 47.63
N THR A 43 2.60 -30.08 47.48
CA THR A 43 1.21 -29.67 47.66
C THR A 43 0.95 -29.33 49.13
N LEU A 44 0.43 -28.14 49.40
CA LEU A 44 -0.30 -27.83 50.63
C LEU A 44 -1.59 -27.10 50.27
N GLN A 45 -2.69 -27.82 50.44
CA GLN A 45 -4.05 -27.28 50.59
C GLN A 45 -4.13 -26.53 51.92
N GLU A 46 -4.71 -25.33 51.90
CA GLU A 46 -5.21 -24.62 53.09
C GLU A 46 -6.51 -23.86 52.75
N PRO A 47 -7.33 -23.49 53.74
CA PRO A 47 -8.67 -24.04 53.92
C PRO A 47 -9.80 -23.15 53.39
N ALA A 48 -10.96 -23.79 53.14
CA ALA A 48 -12.23 -23.10 52.95
C ALA A 48 -12.61 -22.36 54.25
N ILE A 49 -12.58 -21.02 54.20
CA ILE A 49 -13.19 -20.17 55.22
C ILE A 49 -14.64 -19.92 54.80
N GLU A 50 -15.58 -20.56 55.50
CA GLU A 50 -16.99 -20.17 55.47
C GLU A 50 -17.12 -18.75 56.04
N TYR A 51 -17.33 -17.76 55.17
CA TYR A 51 -17.84 -16.47 55.61
C TYR A 51 -19.35 -16.60 55.82
N GLY A 52 -19.74 -16.48 57.10
CA GLY A 52 -21.10 -16.62 57.56
C GLY A 52 -22.08 -15.72 56.81
N ARG A 53 -23.31 -16.21 56.67
CA ARG A 53 -24.46 -15.40 56.24
C ARG A 53 -24.61 -14.23 57.21
N TYR A 54 -24.23 -13.05 56.76
CA TYR A 54 -24.61 -11.80 57.40
C TYR A 54 -26.10 -11.57 57.09
N ASN A 55 -26.95 -11.62 58.11
CA ASN A 55 -28.31 -11.09 58.01
C ASN A 55 -28.20 -9.58 58.31
N PRO A 56 -28.43 -8.69 57.34
CA PRO A 56 -28.53 -7.26 57.64
C PRO A 56 -29.75 -7.01 58.56
N PRO A 57 -29.70 -5.96 59.40
CA PRO A 57 -30.81 -5.62 60.30
C PRO A 57 -32.10 -5.31 59.51
N ASP A 58 -33.24 -5.70 60.08
CA ASP A 58 -34.55 -5.85 59.44
C ASP A 58 -35.23 -4.57 58.87
N THR A 59 -34.54 -3.42 58.74
CA THR A 59 -35.15 -2.23 58.13
C THR A 59 -34.14 -1.27 57.51
N GLN A 60 -33.69 -1.53 56.29
CA GLN A 60 -32.91 -0.59 55.47
C GLN A 60 -33.84 0.19 54.54
N VAL A 61 -33.73 1.52 54.49
CA VAL A 61 -34.47 2.33 53.50
C VAL A 61 -33.81 2.24 52.13
N VAL A 62 -34.41 1.52 51.19
CA VAL A 62 -33.87 1.40 49.82
C VAL A 62 -34.75 2.16 48.84
N ILE A 63 -34.19 3.15 48.14
CA ILE A 63 -34.89 3.85 47.06
C ILE A 63 -34.89 2.97 45.80
N GLN A 64 -36.05 2.40 45.48
CA GLN A 64 -36.18 1.31 44.51
C GLN A 64 -36.34 1.80 43.06
N LYS A 65 -36.86 3.01 42.85
CA LYS A 65 -37.12 3.57 41.52
C LYS A 65 -37.25 5.08 41.59
N ILE A 66 -36.74 5.81 40.59
CA ILE A 66 -37.01 7.24 40.40
C ILE A 66 -37.52 7.49 38.96
N GLU A 67 -38.64 8.20 38.82
CA GLU A 67 -39.26 8.58 37.54
C GLU A 67 -39.34 10.12 37.42
N ILE A 68 -38.81 10.69 36.33
CA ILE A 68 -39.08 12.08 35.94
C ILE A 68 -40.40 12.11 35.16
N ASN A 69 -41.43 12.71 35.76
CA ASN A 69 -42.79 12.71 35.21
C ASN A 69 -43.16 13.99 34.45
N GLN A 70 -42.40 15.08 34.61
CA GLN A 70 -42.56 16.34 33.89
C GLN A 70 -41.30 17.20 34.08
N ALA A 71 -40.75 17.68 32.98
CA ALA A 71 -39.81 18.80 32.89
C ALA A 71 -40.38 19.78 31.85
N ASN A 72 -40.04 21.07 31.93
CA ASN A 72 -40.44 22.01 30.89
C ASN A 72 -39.71 21.60 29.59
N GLU A 73 -40.49 21.05 28.66
CA GLU A 73 -40.15 20.40 27.38
C GLU A 73 -39.60 18.96 27.44
N ILE A 74 -40.50 18.02 27.17
CA ILE A 74 -40.25 16.62 26.80
C ILE A 74 -40.57 16.52 25.31
N ASN A 75 -39.61 16.19 24.45
CA ASN A 75 -39.91 15.85 23.07
C ASN A 75 -40.30 14.36 23.01
N GLU A 76 -41.59 14.06 22.77
CA GLU A 76 -42.20 12.74 22.96
C GLU A 76 -41.88 11.70 21.84
N ASP A 77 -40.81 11.86 21.06
CA ASP A 77 -40.58 11.01 19.88
C ASP A 77 -39.59 9.83 20.06
N ALA A 78 -39.05 9.57 21.27
CA ALA A 78 -38.29 8.33 21.50
C ALA A 78 -38.19 7.95 23.00
N PRO A 79 -38.85 6.87 23.47
CA PRO A 79 -38.86 6.49 24.89
C PRO A 79 -37.54 5.90 25.43
N LYS A 80 -36.45 5.88 24.64
CA LYS A 80 -35.14 5.27 25.01
C LYS A 80 -33.92 6.21 24.90
N LYS A 81 -34.11 7.53 24.74
CA LYS A 81 -33.02 8.53 24.80
C LYS A 81 -32.95 9.19 26.20
N PRO A 82 -31.78 9.71 26.64
CA PRO A 82 -31.68 10.48 27.88
C PRO A 82 -32.56 11.74 27.83
N LYS A 83 -33.21 12.07 28.94
CA LYS A 83 -34.17 13.20 29.03
C LYS A 83 -33.41 14.52 29.19
N VAL A 84 -33.52 15.42 28.21
CA VAL A 84 -32.91 16.76 28.24
C VAL A 84 -33.84 17.72 29.01
N VAL A 85 -33.28 18.59 29.86
CA VAL A 85 -34.04 19.55 30.68
C VAL A 85 -33.53 20.97 30.42
N TRP A 86 -34.37 21.84 29.89
CA TRP A 86 -34.03 23.24 29.57
C TRP A 86 -34.38 24.20 30.71
N GLY A 87 -33.49 25.14 31.03
CA GLY A 87 -33.73 26.22 31.99
C GLY A 87 -32.78 27.40 31.76
N ASN A 88 -33.22 28.61 32.10
CA ASN A 88 -32.40 29.82 32.05
C ASN A 88 -32.64 30.70 33.30
N THR A 89 -31.88 31.79 33.44
CA THR A 89 -31.94 32.70 34.59
C THR A 89 -33.31 33.34 34.83
N GLU A 90 -34.16 33.48 33.79
CA GLU A 90 -35.53 34.01 33.92
C GLU A 90 -36.60 32.92 34.16
N SER A 91 -36.32 31.66 33.82
CA SER A 91 -37.22 30.52 33.97
C SER A 91 -36.45 29.25 34.39
N PRO A 92 -36.16 29.07 35.69
CA PRO A 92 -35.33 27.96 36.14
C PRO A 92 -36.04 26.62 35.95
N ALA A 93 -35.29 25.62 35.50
CA ALA A 93 -35.79 24.29 35.18
C ALA A 93 -36.40 23.61 36.42
N LYS A 94 -37.62 23.08 36.27
CA LYS A 94 -38.34 22.36 37.34
C LYS A 94 -38.46 20.88 36.97
N ILE A 95 -37.95 20.01 37.84
CA ILE A 95 -37.99 18.55 37.66
C ILE A 95 -38.98 17.96 38.66
N LYS A 96 -40.01 17.26 38.17
CA LYS A 96 -40.94 16.51 39.02
C LYS A 96 -40.51 15.05 39.16
N LEU A 97 -39.94 14.75 40.32
CA LEU A 97 -39.46 13.43 40.73
C LEU A 97 -40.60 12.61 41.33
N LYS A 98 -40.62 11.31 41.04
CA LYS A 98 -41.40 10.30 41.76
C LYS A 98 -40.48 9.16 42.16
N PHE A 99 -40.41 8.82 43.43
CA PHE A 99 -39.53 7.76 43.92
C PHE A 99 -40.21 6.84 44.93
N THR A 100 -39.83 5.56 44.97
CA THR A 100 -40.38 4.54 45.88
C THR A 100 -39.32 4.06 46.85
N THR A 101 -39.68 3.82 48.11
CA THR A 101 -38.78 3.16 49.07
C THR A 101 -39.27 1.76 49.41
N VAL A 102 -38.33 0.87 49.74
CA VAL A 102 -38.60 -0.43 50.35
C VAL A 102 -37.81 -0.52 51.66
N PRO A 103 -38.44 -0.81 52.80
CA PRO A 103 -39.89 -0.96 52.97
C PRO A 103 -40.62 0.39 52.78
N ALA A 104 -41.94 0.35 52.68
CA ALA A 104 -42.74 1.55 52.39
C ALA A 104 -42.48 2.63 53.47
N PRO A 105 -42.55 3.93 53.14
CA PRO A 105 -42.17 4.99 54.08
C PRO A 105 -42.94 4.96 55.42
N GLN A 106 -44.20 4.47 55.40
CA GLN A 106 -45.03 4.32 56.61
C GLN A 106 -44.58 3.21 57.57
N SER A 107 -43.82 2.23 57.08
CA SER A 107 -43.28 1.12 57.88
C SER A 107 -41.89 1.43 58.44
N LEU A 108 -41.40 2.66 58.28
CA LEU A 108 -40.10 3.12 58.74
C LEU A 108 -40.29 4.13 59.88
N GLU A 109 -40.17 3.69 61.13
CA GLU A 109 -40.38 4.56 62.31
C GLU A 109 -39.35 5.69 62.42
N GLU A 110 -38.12 5.46 61.95
CA GLU A 110 -36.99 6.40 62.03
C GLU A 110 -36.94 7.42 60.87
N LEU A 111 -37.78 7.26 59.84
CA LEU A 111 -37.81 8.16 58.68
C LEU A 111 -38.55 9.46 58.97
N ALA A 112 -37.82 10.58 59.05
CA ALA A 112 -38.42 11.89 59.27
C ALA A 112 -38.39 12.79 58.03
N PHE A 113 -37.31 12.78 57.23
CA PHE A 113 -37.18 13.64 56.05
C PHE A 113 -36.57 12.93 54.84
N PHE A 114 -36.80 13.49 53.66
CA PHE A 114 -36.03 13.23 52.45
C PHE A 114 -35.30 14.50 52.01
N ARG A 115 -34.07 14.34 51.54
CA ARG A 115 -33.26 15.39 50.89
C ARG A 115 -32.91 14.98 49.46
N VAL A 116 -32.91 15.93 48.54
CA VAL A 116 -32.52 15.77 47.14
C VAL A 116 -31.33 16.66 46.88
N ASP A 117 -30.19 16.05 46.57
CA ASP A 117 -28.92 16.68 46.25
C ASP A 117 -28.69 16.66 44.73
N LEU A 118 -28.03 17.69 44.21
CA LEU A 118 -27.49 17.76 42.85
C LEU A 118 -26.00 17.44 42.92
N MET A 119 -25.57 16.51 42.07
CA MET A 119 -24.19 16.04 41.98
C MET A 119 -23.67 16.30 40.56
N ARG A 120 -22.39 16.67 40.42
CA ARG A 120 -21.68 16.76 39.14
C ARG A 120 -20.84 15.50 38.97
N SER A 121 -20.92 14.89 37.80
CA SER A 121 -20.04 13.80 37.39
C SER A 121 -18.75 14.39 36.81
N LEU A 122 -17.61 13.93 37.32
CA LEU A 122 -16.28 14.30 36.81
C LEU A 122 -15.70 13.18 35.95
N SER A 123 -16.11 11.93 36.16
CA SER A 123 -15.79 10.73 35.37
C SER A 123 -16.82 9.62 35.64
N ASP A 124 -16.76 8.48 34.95
CA ASP A 124 -17.66 7.33 35.20
C ASP A 124 -17.58 6.77 36.64
N LYS A 125 -16.53 7.14 37.40
CA LYS A 125 -16.27 6.66 38.76
C LYS A 125 -16.11 7.78 39.80
N ASP A 126 -16.13 9.06 39.42
CA ASP A 126 -15.94 10.20 40.33
C ASP A 126 -17.05 11.24 40.20
N PHE A 127 -17.57 11.70 41.34
CA PHE A 127 -18.61 12.73 41.40
C PHE A 127 -18.42 13.68 42.58
N THR A 128 -18.86 14.93 42.42
CA THR A 128 -18.80 15.96 43.45
C THR A 128 -20.19 16.52 43.76
N PHE A 129 -20.41 16.90 45.02
CA PHE A 129 -21.65 17.53 45.43
C PHE A 129 -21.69 18.98 44.94
N VAL A 130 -22.82 19.39 44.38
CA VAL A 130 -23.02 20.75 43.87
C VAL A 130 -23.88 21.55 44.82
N ASN A 131 -25.12 21.08 45.07
CA ASN A 131 -26.05 21.76 45.97
C ASN A 131 -27.21 20.86 46.41
N ALA A 132 -27.83 21.13 47.56
CA ALA A 132 -29.06 20.48 48.01
C ALA A 132 -30.28 21.21 47.42
N LEU A 133 -31.02 20.56 46.52
CA LEU A 133 -32.16 21.17 45.80
C LEU A 133 -33.44 21.20 46.61
N ALA A 134 -33.67 20.22 47.49
CA ALA A 134 -34.84 20.23 48.37
C ALA A 134 -34.64 19.32 49.58
N LYS A 135 -35.18 19.72 50.73
CA LYS A 135 -35.42 18.86 51.89
C LYS A 135 -36.89 18.93 52.29
N PHE A 136 -37.53 17.80 52.59
CA PHE A 136 -38.94 17.76 52.94
C PHE A 136 -39.29 16.61 53.88
N LYS A 137 -40.24 16.86 54.79
CA LYS A 137 -40.69 15.88 55.77
C LYS A 137 -41.43 14.73 55.09
N ASP A 138 -41.24 13.49 55.56
CA ASP A 138 -42.10 12.40 55.08
C ASP A 138 -43.55 12.67 55.48
N SER A 139 -44.45 12.51 54.51
CA SER A 139 -45.87 12.82 54.69
C SER A 139 -46.64 11.79 55.54
N GLY A 140 -46.00 10.67 55.91
CA GLY A 140 -46.65 9.56 56.58
C GLY A 140 -47.76 8.92 55.73
N SER A 141 -47.72 9.09 54.41
CA SER A 141 -48.75 8.59 53.49
C SER A 141 -48.58 7.09 53.22
N ALA A 142 -49.71 6.36 53.16
CA ALA A 142 -49.77 4.93 52.85
C ALA A 142 -49.39 4.56 51.42
N ARG A 143 -49.14 5.55 50.56
CA ARG A 143 -48.61 5.31 49.22
C ARG A 143 -47.15 4.87 49.32
N ASN A 144 -46.76 3.88 48.54
CA ASN A 144 -45.38 3.36 48.49
C ASN A 144 -44.40 4.25 47.70
N TYR A 145 -44.85 5.40 47.19
CA TYR A 145 -44.03 6.38 46.49
C TYR A 145 -44.19 7.81 47.05
N ARG A 146 -43.22 8.67 46.74
CA ARG A 146 -43.19 10.10 47.03
C ARG A 146 -42.92 10.89 45.76
N ASN A 147 -43.62 12.02 45.64
CA ASN A 147 -43.41 12.95 44.53
C ASN A 147 -42.82 14.24 45.07
N LYS A 148 -41.79 14.78 44.41
CA LYS A 148 -41.23 16.08 44.73
C LYS A 148 -40.83 16.81 43.47
N THR A 149 -41.22 18.08 43.37
CA THR A 149 -40.67 18.98 42.35
C THR A 149 -39.47 19.71 42.93
N VAL A 150 -38.33 19.62 42.25
CA VAL A 150 -37.10 20.35 42.56
C VAL A 150 -36.80 21.35 41.46
N VAL A 151 -36.12 22.44 41.80
CA VAL A 151 -35.75 23.50 40.86
C VAL A 151 -34.24 23.52 40.77
N LEU A 152 -33.70 23.53 39.56
CA LEU A 152 -32.26 23.56 39.33
C LEU A 152 -31.71 24.99 39.46
N PRO A 153 -30.48 25.16 39.98
CA PRO A 153 -29.80 26.45 39.95
C PRO A 153 -29.63 26.93 38.50
N PRO A 154 -29.82 28.23 38.22
CA PRO A 154 -29.67 28.77 36.87
C PRO A 154 -28.22 28.91 36.41
N ASP A 155 -27.26 28.88 37.35
CA ASP A 155 -25.84 29.19 37.11
C ASP A 155 -24.96 27.93 37.23
N LEU A 156 -25.38 26.81 36.62
CA LEU A 156 -24.61 25.58 36.60
C LEU A 156 -23.54 25.62 35.49
N GLU A 157 -22.32 25.17 35.80
CA GLU A 157 -21.25 25.02 34.81
C GLU A 157 -21.55 23.85 33.85
N ASP A 158 -21.02 23.89 32.63
CA ASP A 158 -21.21 22.80 31.66
C ASP A 158 -20.62 21.47 32.17
N GLY A 159 -21.39 20.40 32.04
CA GLY A 159 -21.02 19.08 32.50
C GLY A 159 -22.20 18.15 32.72
N ALA A 160 -21.93 16.89 33.07
CA ALA A 160 -22.95 15.92 33.40
C ALA A 160 -23.33 16.02 34.87
N TYR A 161 -24.63 16.09 35.17
CA TYR A 161 -25.15 16.14 36.53
C TYR A 161 -26.18 15.03 36.78
N PHE A 162 -26.33 14.63 38.04
CA PHE A 162 -27.39 13.71 38.47
C PHE A 162 -27.98 14.12 39.82
N LEU A 163 -29.19 13.62 40.11
CA LEU A 163 -29.90 13.90 41.37
C LEU A 163 -29.75 12.72 42.33
N ARG A 164 -29.27 12.98 43.55
CA ARG A 164 -29.15 12.00 44.62
C ARG A 164 -30.22 12.24 45.68
N ILE A 165 -31.05 11.25 45.99
CA ILE A 165 -32.04 11.35 47.07
C ILE A 165 -31.47 10.66 48.32
N ILE A 166 -31.68 11.23 49.52
CA ILE A 166 -31.19 10.74 50.81
C ILE A 166 -32.35 10.75 51.82
N ALA A 167 -32.50 9.68 52.60
CA ALA A 167 -33.46 9.58 53.70
C ALA A 167 -32.79 9.98 55.03
N LEU A 168 -33.48 10.76 55.86
CA LEU A 168 -32.95 11.34 57.10
C LEU A 168 -33.89 11.09 58.29
N ASP A 169 -33.33 11.01 59.50
CA ASP A 169 -34.05 10.92 60.77
C ASP A 169 -34.49 12.30 61.34
N GLU A 170 -35.08 12.31 62.55
CA GLU A 170 -35.53 13.55 63.22
C GLU A 170 -34.39 14.51 63.58
N GLU A 171 -33.17 13.99 63.75
CA GLU A 171 -31.95 14.76 64.05
C GLU A 171 -31.19 15.19 62.78
N GLU A 172 -31.77 14.91 61.61
CA GLU A 172 -31.26 15.21 60.28
C GLU A 172 -30.07 14.36 59.81
N PHE A 173 -29.78 13.24 60.48
CA PHE A 173 -28.75 12.31 60.07
C PHE A 173 -29.23 11.36 58.97
N PRO A 174 -28.38 10.99 57.99
CA PRO A 174 -28.73 10.00 56.98
C PRO A 174 -28.98 8.63 57.60
N LEU A 175 -30.11 8.03 57.24
CA LEU A 175 -30.41 6.65 57.61
C LEU A 175 -29.44 5.70 56.88
N ASN A 176 -29.15 4.52 57.44
CA ASN A 176 -28.27 3.48 56.88
C ASN A 176 -26.77 3.86 56.65
N ILE A 177 -26.25 4.94 57.24
CA ILE A 177 -24.81 5.25 57.24
C ILE A 177 -24.24 4.93 58.63
N GLU A 178 -23.17 4.12 58.71
CA GLU A 178 -22.48 3.84 59.98
C GLU A 178 -21.82 5.12 60.52
N GLU A 179 -21.93 5.40 61.83
CA GLU A 179 -21.39 6.61 62.49
C GLU A 179 -19.90 6.88 62.19
N GLU A 180 -19.13 5.82 61.90
CA GLU A 180 -17.69 5.90 61.59
C GLU A 180 -17.41 6.54 60.21
N ALA A 181 -18.34 6.48 59.25
CA ALA A 181 -18.20 7.12 57.93
C ALA A 181 -18.50 8.64 57.94
N LEU A 182 -19.07 9.16 59.03
CA LEU A 182 -19.42 10.58 59.17
C LEU A 182 -18.28 11.43 59.79
N GLN A 183 -17.23 10.79 60.33
CA GLN A 183 -16.11 11.49 60.98
C GLN A 183 -14.90 11.75 60.06
N GLU A 184 -14.81 11.07 58.92
CA GLU A 184 -13.80 11.33 57.89
C GLU A 184 -14.46 11.98 56.68
N GLU A 185 -13.92 13.11 56.18
CA GLU A 185 -14.36 13.80 54.96
C GLU A 185 -14.08 12.96 53.68
N LEU A 186 -14.53 11.70 53.64
CA LEU A 186 -14.36 10.73 52.55
C LEU A 186 -15.66 10.49 51.76
N VAL A 187 -16.51 11.52 51.64
CA VAL A 187 -17.74 11.47 50.80
C VAL A 187 -17.50 11.99 49.37
N HIS A 188 -16.25 12.34 49.00
CA HIS A 188 -15.92 12.94 47.70
C HIS A 188 -15.05 12.12 46.75
N THR A 189 -14.74 10.86 47.04
CA THR A 189 -14.06 9.99 46.07
C THR A 189 -14.21 8.53 46.48
N GLN A 190 -15.04 7.76 45.76
CA GLN A 190 -15.14 6.30 45.93
C GLN A 190 -14.99 5.61 44.57
N LYS A 191 -13.89 4.87 44.41
CA LYS A 191 -13.61 4.00 43.24
C LYS A 191 -14.34 2.68 43.37
N ILE A 192 -14.86 2.15 42.26
CA ILE A 192 -15.54 0.84 42.23
C ILE A 192 -14.72 -0.20 41.43
N SER A 193 -14.61 -1.41 42.01
CA SER A 193 -13.88 -2.58 41.52
C SER A 193 -14.56 -3.28 40.34
N SER A 194 -13.75 -3.85 39.45
CA SER A 194 -14.13 -4.53 38.22
C SER A 194 -14.56 -5.98 38.45
N ASP A 195 -15.80 -6.30 38.07
CA ASP A 195 -16.18 -7.50 37.31
C ASP A 195 -17.71 -7.57 37.22
N THR A 196 -18.24 -7.41 36.01
CA THR A 196 -19.44 -8.08 35.44
C THR A 196 -19.97 -7.27 34.26
N ASP A 197 -20.11 -7.93 33.11
CA ASP A 197 -20.86 -7.42 31.97
C ASP A 197 -22.32 -7.11 32.37
N THR A 198 -22.78 -5.91 31.98
CA THR A 198 -24.08 -5.27 32.27
C THR A 198 -24.40 -4.96 33.74
N PHE A 199 -24.46 -3.67 34.10
CA PHE A 199 -25.40 -2.98 35.03
C PHE A 199 -24.76 -1.67 35.57
N PHE A 200 -25.49 -0.55 35.56
CA PHE A 200 -25.15 0.63 36.40
C PHE A 200 -25.43 0.28 37.88
N PHE A 201 -24.53 0.71 38.78
CA PHE A 201 -24.33 0.27 40.17
C PHE A 201 -25.55 -0.06 41.05
N THR A 202 -25.43 -1.14 41.84
CA THR A 202 -25.34 -1.14 43.33
C THR A 202 -24.87 -2.54 43.74
N GLN A 203 -23.90 -2.75 44.64
CA GLN A 203 -23.93 -2.53 46.09
C GLN A 203 -22.49 -2.27 46.59
N VAL A 204 -22.22 -1.40 47.56
CA VAL A 204 -22.56 -1.51 48.99
C VAL A 204 -22.92 -0.12 49.59
N GLN A 205 -23.95 -0.13 50.45
CA GLN A 205 -24.45 0.93 51.37
C GLN A 205 -25.29 2.11 50.81
N GLU A 206 -26.51 1.75 50.39
CA GLU A 206 -27.78 2.17 51.03
C GLU A 206 -28.07 3.64 51.36
N ASN A 207 -28.42 4.42 50.34
CA ASN A 207 -29.56 5.37 50.36
C ASN A 207 -29.67 6.16 49.06
N ILE A 208 -28.73 5.97 48.14
CA ILE A 208 -28.53 6.81 46.96
C ILE A 208 -29.15 6.11 45.75
N CYS A 209 -30.18 6.73 45.18
CA CYS A 209 -30.65 6.41 43.84
C CYS A 209 -30.50 7.67 42.97
N SER A 210 -29.87 7.52 41.81
CA SER A 210 -29.62 8.61 40.85
C SER A 210 -30.53 8.53 39.64
N ILE A 211 -30.81 9.68 39.01
CA ILE A 211 -31.37 9.72 37.65
C ILE A 211 -30.23 10.06 36.69
N GLU A 212 -30.09 9.27 35.63
CA GLU A 212 -29.01 9.40 34.63
C GLU A 212 -28.98 10.79 33.97
N ASN A 213 -27.78 11.37 33.98
CA ASN A 213 -27.21 12.48 33.21
C ASN A 213 -28.16 13.56 32.66
N LEU A 214 -28.25 14.67 33.39
CA LEU A 214 -28.69 15.97 32.88
C LEU A 214 -27.48 16.69 32.28
N MET A 215 -27.53 17.03 30.99
CA MET A 215 -26.55 17.88 30.33
C MET A 215 -27.11 19.29 30.22
N PHE A 216 -26.36 20.28 30.68
CA PHE A 216 -26.66 21.70 30.48
C PHE A 216 -25.70 22.25 29.43
N SER A 217 -26.25 22.97 28.46
CA SER A 217 -25.48 23.71 27.45
C SER A 217 -25.78 25.19 27.62
N ASP A 218 -24.75 26.01 27.67
CA ASP A 218 -24.83 27.44 27.47
C ASP A 218 -25.62 27.75 26.18
N GLY A 219 -26.61 28.64 26.30
CA GLY A 219 -27.70 28.86 25.33
C GLY A 219 -27.29 29.50 23.99
N SER A 220 -26.27 28.97 23.34
CA SER A 220 -26.11 29.07 21.89
C SER A 220 -26.90 27.92 21.25
N PRO A 221 -27.71 28.16 20.20
CA PRO A 221 -28.27 27.09 19.39
C PRO A 221 -27.12 26.46 18.61
N ASN A 222 -26.31 25.67 19.30
CA ASN A 222 -25.40 24.76 18.66
C ASN A 222 -26.29 23.61 18.16
N GLU A 223 -26.48 23.61 16.84
CA GLU A 223 -26.33 22.38 16.06
C GLU A 223 -25.33 21.45 16.76
N LEU A 224 -25.56 20.13 16.68
CA LEU A 224 -24.56 19.10 17.02
C LEU A 224 -23.16 19.71 16.88
N PRO A 225 -22.29 19.70 17.92
CA PRO A 225 -20.97 20.32 17.79
C PRO A 225 -20.43 19.90 16.43
N PRO A 226 -20.17 20.85 15.50
CA PRO A 226 -19.76 20.47 14.16
C PRO A 226 -18.62 19.51 14.37
N ALA A 227 -18.80 18.27 13.90
CA ALA A 227 -17.90 17.17 14.18
C ALA A 227 -16.48 17.73 14.09
N ASN A 228 -15.82 17.93 15.23
CA ASN A 228 -14.60 18.73 15.27
C ASN A 228 -13.64 18.10 14.27
N GLU A 229 -13.42 18.84 13.18
CA GLU A 229 -12.33 18.81 12.21
C GLU A 229 -11.46 17.54 12.17
N VAL A 230 -12.07 16.37 11.94
CA VAL A 230 -11.43 15.26 11.20
C VAL A 230 -12.52 14.51 10.46
N THR A 231 -12.94 15.03 9.30
CA THR A 231 -13.69 14.25 8.32
C THR A 231 -12.70 13.35 7.57
N SER A 232 -12.47 12.13 8.04
CA SER A 232 -11.77 11.13 7.24
C SER A 232 -12.77 10.50 6.28
N SER A 233 -12.68 10.85 4.99
CA SER A 233 -13.36 10.11 3.92
C SER A 233 -12.78 8.71 3.86
N LEU A 234 -13.64 7.69 3.90
CA LEU A 234 -13.26 6.29 3.91
C LEU A 234 -13.49 5.65 2.55
N LYS A 235 -12.51 4.87 2.10
CA LYS A 235 -12.63 4.03 0.90
C LYS A 235 -13.64 2.90 1.09
N HIS A 236 -13.56 2.22 2.24
CA HIS A 236 -14.42 1.08 2.58
C HIS A 236 -14.42 0.86 4.11
N TRP A 237 -15.51 0.32 4.67
CA TRP A 237 -15.67 0.11 6.11
C TRP A 237 -14.63 -0.84 6.72
N LEU A 238 -14.28 -1.94 6.05
CA LEU A 238 -13.17 -2.83 6.41
C LEU A 238 -11.86 -2.08 6.75
N TYR A 239 -11.45 -1.12 5.92
CA TYR A 239 -10.23 -0.34 6.16
C TYR A 239 -10.34 0.51 7.43
N ALA A 240 -11.50 1.13 7.64
CA ALA A 240 -11.76 1.90 8.86
C ALA A 240 -11.72 1.01 10.08
N PHE A 241 -12.31 -0.18 10.01
CA PHE A 241 -12.30 -1.15 11.10
C PHE A 241 -10.88 -1.61 11.45
N ILE A 242 -10.05 -1.91 10.45
CA ILE A 242 -8.62 -2.23 10.66
C ILE A 242 -7.91 -1.07 11.35
N LYS A 243 -8.05 0.18 10.86
CA LYS A 243 -7.45 1.37 11.49
C LYS A 243 -7.89 1.56 12.94
N LEU A 244 -9.15 1.28 13.25
CA LEU A 244 -9.68 1.38 14.60
C LEU A 244 -9.10 0.33 15.53
N ARG A 245 -8.98 -0.91 15.08
CA ARG A 245 -8.31 -1.95 15.87
C ARG A 245 -6.83 -1.62 16.11
N LEU A 246 -6.14 -1.12 15.09
CA LEU A 246 -4.76 -0.65 15.22
C LEU A 246 -4.63 0.49 16.25
N GLN A 247 -5.55 1.46 16.23
CA GLN A 247 -5.61 2.51 17.27
C GLN A 247 -5.82 1.94 18.66
N ASN A 248 -6.74 0.97 18.81
CA ASN A 248 -7.01 0.32 20.09
C ASN A 248 -5.80 -0.45 20.67
N ILE A 249 -4.79 -0.81 19.86
CA ILE A 249 -3.55 -1.44 20.35
C ILE A 249 -2.67 -0.42 21.09
N ILE A 250 -2.69 0.86 20.66
CA ILE A 250 -1.83 1.91 21.23
C ILE A 250 -2.59 2.77 22.25
N GLU A 251 -3.89 2.97 22.06
CA GLU A 251 -4.71 3.89 22.85
C GLU A 251 -5.37 3.21 24.05
N ALA A 252 -5.47 3.95 25.17
CA ALA A 252 -6.06 3.44 26.41
C ALA A 252 -7.61 3.31 26.38
N THR A 253 -8.29 3.96 25.43
CA THR A 253 -9.76 3.96 25.32
C THR A 253 -10.21 3.34 23.99
N PRO A 254 -10.55 2.04 23.97
CA PRO A 254 -10.88 1.38 22.72
C PRO A 254 -12.24 1.81 22.15
N VAL A 255 -12.32 1.96 20.84
CA VAL A 255 -13.60 2.07 20.12
C VAL A 255 -14.27 0.70 20.09
N THR A 256 -15.53 0.63 20.52
CA THR A 256 -16.26 -0.64 20.74
C THR A 256 -17.45 -0.84 19.81
N GLY A 257 -17.84 0.17 19.02
CA GLY A 257 -18.91 0.00 18.04
C GLY A 257 -19.26 1.27 17.26
N THR A 258 -20.35 1.20 16.47
CA THR A 258 -20.84 2.35 15.68
C THR A 258 -22.37 2.49 15.77
N THR A 259 -22.92 3.57 15.19
CA THR A 259 -24.38 3.77 15.05
C THR A 259 -25.00 3.05 13.84
N GLY A 260 -24.20 2.32 13.04
CA GLY A 260 -24.58 1.86 11.70
C GLY A 260 -24.55 2.99 10.66
N PHE A 261 -24.47 2.63 9.38
CA PHE A 261 -24.42 3.60 8.28
C PHE A 261 -25.80 4.14 7.91
N ARG A 262 -25.85 5.44 7.60
CA ARG A 262 -27.04 6.12 7.10
C ARG A 262 -26.68 6.93 5.86
N LEU A 263 -27.47 6.78 4.80
CA LEU A 263 -27.32 7.62 3.62
C LEU A 263 -27.83 9.04 3.93
N GLN A 264 -26.97 10.04 3.81
CA GLN A 264 -27.38 11.43 3.90
C GLN A 264 -28.16 11.82 2.65
N THR A 265 -29.35 12.41 2.82
CA THR A 265 -30.10 13.00 1.72
C THR A 265 -29.40 14.27 1.25
N SER A 266 -28.81 14.25 0.06
CA SER A 266 -28.22 15.43 -0.56
C SER A 266 -29.31 16.45 -0.93
N ARG A 267 -29.04 17.74 -0.70
CA ARG A 267 -29.88 18.84 -1.19
C ARG A 267 -29.51 19.12 -2.65
N GLY A 268 -29.99 18.30 -3.58
CA GLY A 268 -30.16 18.59 -5.02
C GLY A 268 -28.94 18.95 -5.89
N GLU A 269 -27.78 19.30 -5.32
CA GLU A 269 -26.60 19.79 -6.05
C GLU A 269 -25.35 18.92 -5.87
N CYS A 270 -25.36 17.99 -4.91
CA CYS A 270 -24.22 17.11 -4.64
C CYS A 270 -24.27 15.87 -5.53
N LEU A 271 -23.24 15.67 -6.35
CA LEU A 271 -23.06 14.51 -7.25
C LEU A 271 -22.42 13.31 -6.54
N GLU A 272 -22.46 13.29 -5.21
CA GLU A 272 -21.93 12.23 -4.35
C GLU A 272 -23.02 11.66 -3.45
N SER A 273 -22.93 10.36 -3.19
CA SER A 273 -23.66 9.66 -2.14
C SER A 273 -22.78 9.56 -0.90
N ILE A 274 -23.25 10.13 0.22
CA ILE A 274 -22.52 10.18 1.49
C ILE A 274 -23.20 9.25 2.49
N TYR A 275 -22.48 8.21 2.92
CA TYR A 275 -22.92 7.31 3.98
C TYR A 275 -22.18 7.63 5.26
N GLU A 276 -22.91 7.94 6.33
CA GLU A 276 -22.32 8.36 7.60
C GLU A 276 -22.61 7.36 8.72
N THR A 277 -21.60 7.11 9.56
CA THR A 277 -21.75 6.40 10.83
C THR A 277 -20.98 7.10 11.94
N ILE A 278 -21.38 6.91 13.19
CA ILE A 278 -20.72 7.52 14.36
C ILE A 278 -20.08 6.40 15.19
N LEU A 279 -18.79 6.53 15.45
CA LEU A 279 -18.02 5.66 16.33
C LEU A 279 -18.40 5.88 17.80
N LYS A 280 -18.44 4.79 18.57
CA LYS A 280 -18.72 4.79 20.01
C LYS A 280 -17.58 4.11 20.78
N PRO A 281 -17.15 4.66 21.94
CA PRO A 281 -17.67 5.86 22.61
C PRO A 281 -17.07 7.17 22.11
N ALA A 282 -16.11 7.13 21.16
CA ALA A 282 -15.37 8.30 20.68
C ALA A 282 -16.23 9.43 20.07
N ASN A 283 -17.49 9.16 19.71
CA ASN A 283 -18.42 10.09 19.06
C ASN A 283 -17.86 10.77 17.80
N LYS A 284 -16.92 10.12 17.12
CA LYS A 284 -16.33 10.58 15.86
C LYS A 284 -17.19 10.13 14.68
N ALA A 285 -17.57 11.06 13.81
CA ALA A 285 -18.28 10.75 12.57
C ALA A 285 -17.32 10.22 11.51
N LEU A 286 -17.73 9.18 10.80
CA LEU A 286 -17.03 8.58 9.67
C LEU A 286 -17.94 8.61 8.45
N LYS A 287 -17.37 8.93 7.29
CA LYS A 287 -18.11 9.07 6.04
C LYS A 287 -17.48 8.21 4.95
N VAL A 288 -18.31 7.43 4.27
CA VAL A 288 -17.99 6.79 2.99
C VAL A 288 -18.62 7.66 1.90
N GLN A 289 -17.80 8.10 0.94
CA GLN A 289 -18.23 8.94 -0.17
C GLN A 289 -18.01 8.19 -1.48
N LEU A 290 -19.06 8.07 -2.28
CA LEU A 290 -19.01 7.46 -3.60
C LEU A 290 -19.72 8.40 -4.59
N PRO A 291 -19.27 8.55 -5.85
CA PRO A 291 -20.04 9.27 -6.85
C PRO A 291 -21.44 8.69 -6.97
N GLU A 292 -22.43 9.57 -7.07
CA GLU A 292 -23.85 9.19 -7.12
C GLU A 292 -24.12 8.19 -8.26
N LYS A 293 -23.44 8.34 -9.41
CA LYS A 293 -23.52 7.41 -10.54
C LYS A 293 -23.15 5.98 -10.12
N LEU A 294 -22.01 5.77 -9.47
CA LEU A 294 -21.57 4.44 -9.05
C LEU A 294 -22.48 3.87 -7.95
N ALA A 295 -22.91 4.69 -6.99
CA ALA A 295 -23.84 4.27 -5.94
C ALA A 295 -25.18 3.78 -6.50
N ILE A 296 -25.76 4.50 -7.47
CA ILE A 296 -27.02 4.09 -8.13
C ILE A 296 -26.83 2.79 -8.91
N ILE A 297 -25.70 2.63 -9.61
CA ILE A 297 -25.40 1.43 -10.39
C ILE A 297 -25.31 0.22 -9.46
N GLU A 298 -24.56 0.32 -8.38
CA GLU A 298 -24.38 -0.77 -7.44
C GLU A 298 -25.69 -1.14 -6.73
N GLN A 299 -26.47 -0.14 -6.29
CA GLN A 299 -27.80 -0.37 -5.72
C GLN A 299 -28.73 -1.07 -6.71
N CYS A 300 -28.62 -0.78 -8.01
CA CYS A 300 -29.36 -1.46 -9.05
C CYS A 300 -28.94 -2.94 -9.16
N MET A 301 -27.64 -3.23 -9.16
CA MET A 301 -27.14 -4.61 -9.17
C MET A 301 -27.60 -5.39 -7.93
N LEU A 302 -27.44 -4.82 -6.74
CA LEU A 302 -27.85 -5.41 -5.47
C LEU A 302 -29.36 -5.68 -5.39
N ALA A 303 -30.18 -4.83 -6.03
CA ALA A 303 -31.63 -5.01 -6.07
C ALA A 303 -32.08 -6.12 -7.03
N ASN A 304 -31.22 -6.55 -7.96
CA ASN A 304 -31.53 -7.55 -8.99
C ASN A 304 -30.56 -8.75 -8.90
N PRO A 305 -30.60 -9.55 -7.81
CA PRO A 305 -29.69 -10.67 -7.58
C PRO A 305 -29.85 -11.86 -8.57
N GLU A 306 -30.84 -11.82 -9.46
CA GLU A 306 -30.99 -12.79 -10.54
C GLU A 306 -30.31 -12.33 -11.85
N GLN A 307 -29.96 -11.04 -11.97
CA GLN A 307 -29.28 -10.50 -13.15
C GLN A 307 -27.80 -10.87 -13.12
N VAL A 308 -27.36 -11.66 -14.09
CA VAL A 308 -25.95 -12.10 -14.24
C VAL A 308 -25.27 -11.44 -15.44
N ASP A 309 -26.01 -11.19 -16.51
CA ASP A 309 -25.52 -10.47 -17.68
C ASP A 309 -25.18 -8.99 -17.39
N PRO A 310 -24.32 -8.36 -18.22
CA PRO A 310 -23.83 -7.02 -17.95
C PRO A 310 -24.94 -5.98 -17.97
N LEU A 311 -24.94 -5.07 -16.99
CA LEU A 311 -25.86 -3.93 -17.00
C LEU A 311 -25.45 -2.95 -18.09
N LEU A 312 -26.40 -2.46 -18.89
CA LEU A 312 -26.13 -1.47 -19.93
C LEU A 312 -26.39 -0.06 -19.40
N ILE A 313 -25.42 0.84 -19.60
CA ILE A 313 -25.53 2.21 -19.10
C ILE A 313 -25.13 3.23 -20.16
N ASP A 314 -26.05 4.14 -20.46
CA ASP A 314 -25.79 5.32 -21.28
C ASP A 314 -25.49 6.52 -20.37
N VAL A 315 -24.20 6.83 -20.19
CA VAL A 315 -23.74 7.94 -19.36
C VAL A 315 -23.51 9.17 -20.24
N LYS A 316 -23.91 10.35 -19.74
CA LYS A 316 -23.50 11.63 -20.34
C LYS A 316 -22.43 12.30 -19.49
N ASN A 317 -21.53 13.02 -20.17
CA ASN A 317 -20.50 13.80 -19.51
C ASN A 317 -21.11 14.89 -18.63
N TYR A 318 -20.58 14.98 -17.40
CA TYR A 318 -20.90 15.95 -16.36
C TYR A 318 -22.37 15.91 -15.86
N GLY A 319 -22.54 15.88 -14.54
CA GLY A 319 -23.85 15.95 -13.87
C GLY A 319 -24.42 14.59 -13.44
N PRO A 320 -25.67 14.55 -12.97
CA PRO A 320 -26.28 13.35 -12.37
C PRO A 320 -26.63 12.29 -13.42
N LEU A 321 -26.82 11.04 -12.97
CA LEU A 321 -27.32 9.97 -13.83
C LEU A 321 -28.78 10.26 -14.22
N ARG A 322 -29.12 10.10 -15.49
CA ARG A 322 -30.48 10.36 -15.97
C ARG A 322 -31.41 9.21 -15.61
N GLU A 323 -32.67 9.52 -15.36
CA GLU A 323 -33.72 8.50 -15.28
C GLU A 323 -33.76 7.67 -16.58
N GLY A 324 -33.81 6.35 -16.45
CA GLY A 324 -33.77 5.42 -17.59
C GLY A 324 -32.40 5.24 -18.25
N ALA A 325 -31.31 5.76 -17.67
CA ALA A 325 -29.96 5.56 -18.20
C ALA A 325 -29.44 4.12 -18.03
N ILE A 326 -29.99 3.37 -17.06
CA ILE A 326 -29.65 1.97 -16.80
C ILE A 326 -30.69 1.08 -17.47
N THR A 327 -30.23 0.11 -18.25
CA THR A 327 -31.05 -0.93 -18.86
C THR A 327 -30.56 -2.29 -18.37
N LEU A 328 -31.48 -3.07 -17.78
CA LEU A 328 -31.24 -4.47 -17.46
C LEU A 328 -31.29 -5.29 -18.76
N THR A 329 -30.31 -6.17 -18.95
CA THR A 329 -30.27 -7.10 -20.08
C THR A 329 -31.37 -8.16 -19.92
N GLU A 330 -32.04 -8.49 -21.02
CA GLU A 330 -33.04 -9.56 -21.02
C GLU A 330 -32.31 -10.91 -20.86
N VAL A 331 -32.70 -11.68 -19.84
CA VAL A 331 -32.18 -13.04 -19.63
C VAL A 331 -32.59 -13.91 -20.81
N ALA A 332 -31.61 -14.51 -21.49
CA ALA A 332 -31.87 -15.37 -22.64
C ALA A 332 -32.67 -16.63 -22.23
N GLU A 333 -33.49 -17.16 -23.14
CA GLU A 333 -34.18 -18.43 -22.90
C GLU A 333 -33.13 -19.54 -22.67
N GLY A 334 -33.14 -20.17 -21.49
CA GLY A 334 -32.18 -21.23 -21.12
C GLY A 334 -31.03 -20.77 -20.23
N GLU A 335 -30.77 -19.46 -20.11
CA GLU A 335 -29.63 -18.92 -19.34
C GLU A 335 -29.68 -19.28 -17.85
N ASN A 336 -30.90 -19.34 -17.29
CA ASN A 336 -31.13 -19.78 -15.92
C ASN A 336 -30.69 -21.23 -15.65
N ASP A 337 -30.62 -22.09 -16.68
CA ASP A 337 -30.15 -23.47 -16.55
C ASP A 337 -28.62 -23.56 -16.59
N TRP A 338 -27.95 -22.54 -17.13
CA TRP A 338 -26.48 -22.44 -17.20
C TRP A 338 -25.85 -22.03 -15.87
N ILE A 339 -26.57 -21.22 -15.08
CA ILE A 339 -26.13 -20.73 -13.77
C ILE A 339 -26.53 -21.74 -12.67
N PRO A 340 -25.61 -22.18 -11.79
CA PRO A 340 -25.97 -23.08 -10.69
C PRO A 340 -26.97 -22.46 -9.71
N ALA A 341 -27.98 -23.24 -9.28
CA ALA A 341 -28.97 -22.78 -8.32
C ALA A 341 -28.37 -22.45 -6.95
N SER A 342 -27.36 -23.21 -6.51
CA SER A 342 -26.62 -22.95 -5.26
C SER A 342 -25.91 -21.60 -5.28
N PHE A 343 -25.23 -21.29 -6.40
CA PHE A 343 -24.60 -19.99 -6.64
C PHE A 343 -25.60 -18.84 -6.54
N ARG A 344 -26.76 -18.94 -7.21
CA ARG A 344 -27.80 -17.89 -7.15
C ARG A 344 -28.30 -17.63 -5.73
N VAL A 345 -28.52 -18.69 -4.95
CA VAL A 345 -28.94 -18.56 -3.55
C VAL A 345 -27.89 -17.80 -2.74
N LYS A 346 -26.62 -18.20 -2.83
CA LYS A 346 -25.53 -17.54 -2.10
C LYS A 346 -25.32 -16.10 -2.54
N ARG A 347 -25.42 -15.82 -3.84
CA ARG A 347 -25.40 -14.45 -4.38
C ARG A 347 -26.50 -13.58 -3.78
N ALA A 348 -27.74 -14.08 -3.76
CA ALA A 348 -28.88 -13.36 -3.21
C ALA A 348 -28.74 -13.11 -1.70
N GLU A 349 -28.20 -14.06 -0.94
CA GLU A 349 -27.93 -13.92 0.49
C GLU A 349 -26.88 -12.82 0.75
N VAL A 350 -25.76 -12.83 0.03
CA VAL A 350 -24.72 -11.79 0.12
C VAL A 350 -25.28 -10.42 -0.26
N PHE A 351 -25.99 -10.31 -1.39
CA PHE A 351 -26.53 -9.04 -1.87
C PHE A 351 -27.56 -8.47 -0.90
N ALA A 352 -28.41 -9.32 -0.31
CA ALA A 352 -29.34 -8.90 0.74
C ALA A 352 -28.61 -8.37 1.97
N ALA A 353 -27.55 -9.07 2.43
CA ALA A 353 -26.74 -8.63 3.56
C ALA A 353 -26.10 -7.26 3.31
N ILE A 354 -25.50 -7.05 2.14
CA ILE A 354 -24.92 -5.76 1.73
C ILE A 354 -25.98 -4.66 1.76
N ARG A 355 -27.15 -4.88 1.16
CA ARG A 355 -28.23 -3.87 1.17
C ARG A 355 -28.65 -3.47 2.57
N THR A 356 -28.73 -4.42 3.49
CA THR A 356 -29.14 -4.16 4.88
C THR A 356 -28.07 -3.48 5.74
N SER A 357 -26.85 -3.30 5.23
CA SER A 357 -25.74 -2.68 5.96
C SER A 357 -25.91 -1.18 6.20
N ALA A 358 -26.81 -0.52 5.46
CA ALA A 358 -27.23 0.85 5.73
C ALA A 358 -28.75 0.96 5.86
N THR A 359 -29.22 2.05 6.47
CA THR A 359 -30.65 2.32 6.62
C THR A 359 -31.40 2.31 5.29
N ASP A 360 -32.69 1.98 5.35
CA ASP A 360 -33.60 1.89 4.19
C ASP A 360 -33.19 0.89 3.10
N ASN A 361 -32.39 -0.13 3.46
CA ASN A 361 -31.85 -1.14 2.54
C ASN A 361 -31.02 -0.54 1.39
N LYS A 362 -30.33 0.58 1.66
CA LYS A 362 -29.49 1.31 0.71
C LYS A 362 -27.99 1.05 0.86
N GLY A 363 -27.61 0.05 1.64
CA GLY A 363 -26.21 -0.31 1.82
C GLY A 363 -25.54 -0.68 0.49
N ILE A 364 -24.25 -0.38 0.41
CA ILE A 364 -23.34 -0.70 -0.68
C ILE A 364 -22.14 -1.48 -0.12
N TRP A 365 -21.28 -2.00 -0.98
CA TRP A 365 -20.10 -2.75 -0.62
C TRP A 365 -19.24 -1.97 0.36
N GLU A 366 -18.99 -0.69 0.10
CA GLU A 366 -18.14 0.18 0.92
C GLU A 366 -18.69 0.38 2.35
N THR A 367 -19.98 0.16 2.58
CA THR A 367 -20.60 0.21 3.92
C THR A 367 -20.65 -1.15 4.62
N PHE A 368 -20.30 -2.23 3.92
CA PHE A 368 -20.48 -3.60 4.39
C PHE A 368 -19.42 -4.03 5.41
N ALA A 369 -19.87 -4.63 6.51
CA ALA A 369 -19.00 -5.15 7.57
C ALA A 369 -18.51 -6.57 7.24
N ILE A 370 -17.59 -6.66 6.29
CA ILE A 370 -17.00 -7.91 5.79
C ILE A 370 -16.59 -8.86 6.93
N TYR A 371 -15.92 -8.33 7.96
CA TYR A 371 -15.44 -9.08 9.12
C TYR A 371 -16.55 -9.78 9.95
N ASN A 372 -17.82 -9.37 9.82
CA ASN A 372 -18.97 -10.03 10.44
C ASN A 372 -19.62 -11.09 9.54
N HIS A 373 -19.23 -11.15 8.26
CA HIS A 373 -19.88 -11.93 7.21
C HIS A 373 -18.89 -12.78 6.39
N ILE A 374 -17.71 -13.09 6.96
CA ILE A 374 -16.64 -13.85 6.29
C ILE A 374 -17.15 -15.16 5.69
N GLU A 375 -17.85 -15.98 6.48
CA GLU A 375 -18.39 -17.27 6.00
C GLU A 375 -19.42 -17.10 4.88
N LEU A 376 -20.26 -16.07 4.96
CA LEU A 376 -21.26 -15.80 3.93
C LEU A 376 -20.61 -15.43 2.59
N ILE A 377 -19.55 -14.61 2.64
CA ILE A 377 -18.77 -14.24 1.45
C ILE A 377 -18.00 -15.46 0.93
N ARG A 378 -17.39 -16.25 1.82
CA ARG A 378 -16.64 -17.46 1.47
C ARG A 378 -17.52 -18.47 0.73
N ASP A 379 -18.71 -18.78 1.25
CA ASP A 379 -19.68 -19.66 0.61
C ASP A 379 -20.03 -19.19 -0.82
N TYR A 380 -20.19 -17.88 -1.03
CA TYR A 380 -20.49 -17.33 -2.35
C TYR A 380 -19.33 -17.50 -3.34
N VAL A 381 -18.10 -17.23 -2.88
CA VAL A 381 -16.89 -17.47 -3.68
C VAL A 381 -16.74 -18.97 -3.98
N GLU A 382 -17.04 -19.86 -3.03
CA GLU A 382 -17.00 -21.33 -3.20
C GLU A 382 -17.90 -21.84 -4.31
N GLU A 383 -19.13 -21.36 -4.33
CA GLU A 383 -20.06 -21.70 -5.40
C GLU A 383 -19.61 -21.14 -6.75
N TYR A 384 -18.98 -19.96 -6.76
CA TYR A 384 -18.40 -19.41 -7.98
C TYR A 384 -17.27 -20.28 -8.51
N GLU A 385 -16.29 -20.64 -7.69
CA GLU A 385 -15.18 -21.49 -8.10
C GLU A 385 -15.63 -22.87 -8.56
N HIS A 386 -16.62 -23.45 -7.88
CA HIS A 386 -17.24 -24.70 -8.31
C HIS A 386 -17.84 -24.57 -9.71
N TRP A 387 -18.52 -23.47 -9.99
CA TRP A 387 -19.07 -23.17 -11.30
C TRP A 387 -17.98 -23.03 -12.37
N LEU A 388 -16.93 -22.24 -12.11
CA LEU A 388 -15.80 -22.06 -13.03
C LEU A 388 -15.16 -23.40 -13.40
N ASN A 389 -14.87 -24.22 -12.38
CA ASN A 389 -14.25 -25.52 -12.56
C ASN A 389 -15.16 -26.50 -13.32
N LYS A 390 -16.48 -26.44 -13.10
CA LYS A 390 -17.46 -27.24 -13.84
C LYS A 390 -17.46 -26.88 -15.32
N VAL A 391 -17.47 -25.58 -15.67
CA VAL A 391 -17.40 -25.11 -17.05
C VAL A 391 -16.09 -25.54 -17.72
N LEU A 392 -14.96 -25.32 -17.04
CA LEU A 392 -13.65 -25.71 -17.54
C LEU A 392 -13.54 -27.22 -17.80
N ARG A 393 -14.09 -28.07 -16.92
CA ARG A 393 -14.10 -29.52 -17.10
C ARG A 393 -14.92 -29.96 -18.32
N LYS A 394 -16.04 -29.29 -18.60
CA LYS A 394 -16.81 -29.52 -19.83
C LYS A 394 -16.04 -29.09 -21.06
N LEU A 395 -15.42 -27.90 -21.05
CA LEU A 395 -14.59 -27.40 -22.14
C LEU A 395 -13.40 -28.33 -22.46
N LYS A 396 -12.78 -28.96 -21.45
CA LYS A 396 -11.71 -29.97 -21.64
C LYS A 396 -12.17 -31.22 -22.40
N LYS A 397 -13.48 -31.47 -22.44
CA LYS A 397 -14.11 -32.62 -23.09
C LYS A 397 -15.10 -32.19 -24.17
N ILE A 398 -14.96 -30.98 -24.71
CA ILE A 398 -15.93 -30.38 -25.63
C ILE A 398 -16.16 -31.27 -26.87
N GLU A 399 -15.12 -31.92 -27.37
CA GLU A 399 -15.19 -32.83 -28.54
C GLU A 399 -15.97 -34.14 -28.26
N GLU A 400 -16.19 -34.49 -26.99
CA GLU A 400 -16.98 -35.66 -26.57
C GLU A 400 -18.48 -35.36 -26.48
N LEU A 401 -18.87 -34.07 -26.56
CA LEU A 401 -20.26 -33.61 -26.41
C LEU A 401 -20.97 -33.50 -27.77
N GLU A 402 -22.30 -33.60 -27.77
CA GLU A 402 -23.12 -33.36 -28.96
C GLU A 402 -23.12 -31.86 -29.34
N PRO A 403 -23.34 -31.48 -30.61
CA PRO A 403 -23.23 -30.09 -31.06
C PRO A 403 -24.09 -29.08 -30.28
N GLU A 404 -25.31 -29.46 -29.88
CA GLU A 404 -26.19 -28.62 -29.04
C GLU A 404 -25.58 -28.39 -27.65
N GLU A 405 -25.02 -29.43 -27.03
CA GLU A 405 -24.35 -29.33 -25.73
C GLU A 405 -23.02 -28.55 -25.82
N GLN A 406 -22.37 -28.53 -26.99
CA GLN A 406 -21.18 -27.70 -27.22
C GLN A 406 -21.55 -26.22 -27.23
N GLU A 407 -22.63 -25.84 -27.92
CA GLU A 407 -23.15 -24.47 -27.96
C GLU A 407 -23.50 -23.97 -26.55
N ASP A 408 -24.25 -24.77 -25.78
CA ASP A 408 -24.58 -24.49 -24.36
C ASP A 408 -23.33 -24.20 -23.51
N VAL A 409 -22.24 -24.96 -23.72
CA VAL A 409 -21.00 -24.79 -22.95
C VAL A 409 -20.26 -23.50 -23.32
N TYR A 410 -20.30 -23.09 -24.59
CA TYR A 410 -19.74 -21.81 -25.01
C TYR A 410 -20.57 -20.63 -24.51
N GLU A 411 -21.90 -20.77 -24.45
CA GLU A 411 -22.78 -19.76 -23.84
C GLU A 411 -22.55 -19.66 -22.33
N MET A 412 -22.45 -20.79 -21.61
CA MET A 412 -22.02 -20.84 -20.21
C MET A 412 -20.70 -20.09 -19.98
N LEU A 413 -19.72 -20.24 -20.89
CA LEU A 413 -18.43 -19.55 -20.83
C LEU A 413 -18.57 -18.02 -20.96
N GLN A 414 -19.50 -17.52 -21.79
CA GLN A 414 -19.77 -16.08 -21.89
C GLN A 414 -20.42 -15.56 -20.60
N VAL A 415 -21.46 -16.23 -20.10
CA VAL A 415 -22.19 -15.81 -18.89
C VAL A 415 -21.25 -15.72 -17.68
N VAL A 416 -20.36 -16.70 -17.51
CA VAL A 416 -19.37 -16.69 -16.41
C VAL A 416 -18.41 -15.49 -16.49
N GLN A 417 -17.97 -15.10 -17.69
CA GLN A 417 -17.07 -13.96 -17.88
C GLN A 417 -17.77 -12.62 -17.77
N ASN A 418 -19.08 -12.59 -18.08
CA ASN A 418 -19.92 -11.39 -18.01
C ASN A 418 -20.39 -11.03 -16.60
N LEU A 419 -20.20 -11.95 -15.65
CA LEU A 419 -20.65 -11.83 -14.28
C LEU A 419 -20.20 -10.49 -13.64
N GLU A 420 -21.14 -9.77 -13.02
CA GLU A 420 -20.90 -8.51 -12.30
C GLU A 420 -20.22 -7.39 -13.11
N LEU A 421 -20.35 -7.45 -14.44
CA LEU A 421 -19.86 -6.41 -15.33
C LEU A 421 -20.93 -5.36 -15.66
N ILE A 422 -20.45 -4.17 -16.03
CA ILE A 422 -21.28 -3.07 -16.51
C ILE A 422 -20.74 -2.59 -17.84
N GLN A 423 -21.58 -2.57 -18.89
CA GLN A 423 -21.24 -1.95 -20.16
C GLN A 423 -21.61 -0.47 -20.13
N ALA A 424 -20.61 0.40 -20.01
CA ALA A 424 -20.81 1.85 -20.03
C ALA A 424 -20.56 2.42 -21.42
N ARG A 425 -21.46 3.29 -21.88
CA ARG A 425 -21.41 3.98 -23.17
C ARG A 425 -21.52 5.49 -22.98
N THR A 426 -20.69 6.24 -23.70
CA THR A 426 -20.72 7.71 -23.73
C THR A 426 -20.25 8.24 -25.08
N LEU A 427 -20.48 9.53 -25.34
CA LEU A 427 -19.97 10.22 -26.52
C LEU A 427 -18.59 10.81 -26.24
N LEU A 428 -17.55 10.25 -26.86
CA LEU A 428 -16.17 10.73 -26.75
C LEU A 428 -16.01 12.12 -27.40
N PRO A 429 -14.95 12.89 -27.06
CA PRO A 429 -14.72 14.22 -27.62
C PRO A 429 -14.60 14.25 -29.15
N ASN A 430 -14.13 13.15 -29.75
CA ASN A 430 -14.06 12.93 -31.19
C ASN A 430 -15.43 12.62 -31.85
N GLN A 431 -16.54 12.76 -31.11
CA GLN A 431 -17.92 12.52 -31.55
C GLN A 431 -18.25 11.05 -31.87
N LYS A 432 -17.40 10.09 -31.48
CA LYS A 432 -17.70 8.65 -31.56
C LYS A 432 -18.28 8.14 -30.25
N ILE A 433 -19.08 7.09 -30.32
CA ILE A 433 -19.54 6.37 -29.12
C ILE A 433 -18.36 5.54 -28.59
N GLY A 434 -17.95 5.84 -27.36
CA GLY A 434 -17.00 5.03 -26.60
C GLY A 434 -17.75 3.98 -25.79
N THR A 435 -17.19 2.78 -25.71
CA THR A 435 -17.74 1.68 -24.90
C THR A 435 -16.63 1.07 -24.07
N VAL A 436 -16.88 0.94 -22.77
CA VAL A 436 -15.99 0.30 -21.80
C VAL A 436 -16.78 -0.66 -20.92
N PHE A 437 -16.08 -1.58 -20.27
CA PHE A 437 -16.64 -2.44 -19.26
C PHE A 437 -16.10 -2.07 -17.89
N LEU A 438 -16.97 -1.99 -16.88
CA LEU A 438 -16.57 -1.85 -15.49
C LEU A 438 -16.78 -3.19 -14.79
N GLN A 439 -15.79 -3.61 -14.00
CA GLN A 439 -15.92 -4.71 -13.06
C GLN A 439 -16.28 -4.13 -11.70
N SER A 440 -17.45 -4.51 -11.18
CA SER A 440 -17.94 -3.98 -9.89
C SER A 440 -17.19 -4.59 -8.69
N PRO A 441 -17.22 -3.93 -7.52
CA PRO A 441 -16.71 -4.50 -6.27
C PRO A 441 -17.48 -5.75 -5.82
N LEU A 442 -18.66 -6.02 -6.39
CA LEU A 442 -19.49 -7.19 -6.10
C LEU A 442 -19.01 -8.47 -6.79
N HIS A 443 -18.04 -8.38 -7.70
CA HIS A 443 -17.52 -9.54 -8.41
C HIS A 443 -16.79 -10.49 -7.42
N PRO A 444 -17.00 -11.83 -7.46
CA PRO A 444 -16.40 -12.79 -6.54
C PRO A 444 -14.89 -12.65 -6.39
N LEU A 445 -14.16 -12.45 -7.50
CA LEU A 445 -12.74 -12.10 -7.46
C LEU A 445 -12.50 -10.92 -6.51
N ARG A 446 -13.16 -9.77 -6.65
CA ARG A 446 -12.97 -8.62 -5.74
C ARG A 446 -13.21 -8.97 -4.28
N MET A 447 -14.19 -9.82 -3.99
CA MET A 447 -14.46 -10.30 -2.63
C MET A 447 -13.33 -11.17 -2.08
N ILE A 448 -12.70 -12.02 -2.90
CA ILE A 448 -11.49 -12.78 -2.53
C ILE A 448 -10.40 -11.85 -2.01
N TRP A 449 -10.18 -10.73 -2.70
CA TRP A 449 -9.16 -9.76 -2.29
C TRP A 449 -9.45 -9.17 -0.90
N SER A 450 -10.71 -8.86 -0.60
CA SER A 450 -11.08 -8.37 0.74
C SER A 450 -10.97 -9.44 1.82
N LEU A 451 -11.23 -10.71 1.50
CA LEU A 451 -10.98 -11.83 2.42
C LEU A 451 -9.48 -11.97 2.72
N ASN A 452 -8.63 -11.90 1.68
CA ASN A 452 -7.18 -11.92 1.84
C ASN A 452 -6.68 -10.74 2.70
N LEU A 453 -7.26 -9.55 2.52
CA LEU A 453 -6.88 -8.36 3.28
C LEU A 453 -7.15 -8.55 4.77
N TRP A 454 -8.31 -9.15 5.07
CA TRP A 454 -8.69 -9.44 6.43
C TRP A 454 -7.77 -10.49 7.06
N ASN A 455 -7.49 -11.60 6.36
CA ASN A 455 -6.59 -12.65 6.86
C ASN A 455 -5.18 -12.12 7.13
N TRP A 456 -4.58 -11.41 6.15
CA TRP A 456 -3.26 -10.80 6.29
C TRP A 456 -3.18 -9.84 7.49
N TYR A 457 -4.22 -9.02 7.67
CA TYR A 457 -4.28 -8.13 8.82
C TYR A 457 -4.34 -8.89 10.16
N GLN A 458 -5.10 -9.99 10.24
CA GLN A 458 -5.18 -10.78 11.46
C GLN A 458 -3.83 -11.40 11.83
N GLU A 459 -3.13 -11.99 10.86
CA GLU A 459 -1.79 -12.56 11.07
C GLU A 459 -0.79 -11.49 11.54
N TRP A 460 -0.78 -10.33 10.87
CA TRP A 460 0.08 -9.21 11.26
C TRP A 460 -0.24 -8.69 12.67
N GLU A 461 -1.53 -8.58 13.02
CA GLU A 461 -1.96 -8.16 14.35
C GLU A 461 -1.53 -9.15 15.43
N GLU A 462 -1.69 -10.45 15.17
CA GLU A 462 -1.23 -11.51 16.08
C GLU A 462 0.28 -11.41 16.31
N GLU A 463 1.09 -11.26 15.26
CA GLU A 463 2.54 -11.07 15.37
C GLU A 463 2.89 -9.81 16.17
N LEU A 464 2.24 -8.68 15.90
CA LEU A 464 2.46 -7.43 16.62
C LEU A 464 2.23 -7.62 18.13
N LEU A 465 1.15 -8.28 18.52
CA LEU A 465 0.77 -8.48 19.92
C LEU A 465 1.73 -9.40 20.69
N THR A 466 2.59 -10.16 20.00
CA THR A 466 3.63 -10.97 20.67
C THR A 466 4.83 -10.16 21.17
N LEU A 467 4.95 -8.89 20.77
CA LEU A 467 6.09 -8.05 21.11
C LEU A 467 5.84 -7.28 22.41
N GLU A 468 6.92 -7.05 23.15
CA GLU A 468 6.86 -6.31 24.41
C GLU A 468 6.89 -4.78 24.18
N GLU A 469 7.50 -4.30 23.09
CA GLU A 469 7.69 -2.88 22.79
C GLU A 469 7.60 -2.58 21.27
N GLY A 470 7.38 -1.30 20.91
CA GLY A 470 7.42 -0.84 19.51
C GLY A 470 6.08 -0.74 18.78
N HIS A 471 4.95 -1.01 19.45
CA HIS A 471 3.62 -1.01 18.82
C HIS A 471 3.29 0.28 18.06
N ALA A 472 3.59 1.44 18.63
CA ALA A 472 3.27 2.73 18.02
C ALA A 472 3.90 2.87 16.62
N THR A 473 5.18 2.53 16.48
CA THR A 473 5.91 2.63 15.21
C THR A 473 5.38 1.67 14.16
N TRP A 474 5.09 0.42 14.54
CA TRP A 474 4.57 -0.58 13.61
C TRP A 474 3.14 -0.29 13.16
N VAL A 475 2.29 0.16 14.08
CA VAL A 475 0.93 0.58 13.76
C VAL A 475 0.92 1.79 12.84
N GLU A 476 1.78 2.79 13.07
CA GLU A 476 1.92 3.94 12.18
C GLU A 476 2.29 3.49 10.76
N ALA A 477 3.32 2.65 10.62
CA ALA A 477 3.71 2.07 9.33
C ALA A 477 2.56 1.28 8.67
N MET A 478 1.77 0.54 9.44
CA MET A 478 0.61 -0.21 8.94
C MET A 478 -0.52 0.68 8.46
N GLN A 479 -0.80 1.76 9.18
CA GLN A 479 -1.83 2.72 8.80
C GLN A 479 -1.45 3.43 7.49
N GLU A 480 -0.18 3.83 7.34
CA GLU A 480 0.34 4.44 6.11
C GLU A 480 0.23 3.47 4.92
N TYR A 481 0.66 2.22 5.09
CA TYR A 481 0.61 1.22 4.03
C TYR A 481 -0.82 0.87 3.61
N LEU A 482 -1.74 0.79 4.57
CA LEU A 482 -3.16 0.53 4.31
C LEU A 482 -3.81 1.61 3.43
N GLU A 483 -3.33 2.86 3.47
CA GLU A 483 -3.83 3.91 2.56
C GLU A 483 -3.45 3.65 1.10
N LEU A 484 -2.36 2.94 0.84
CA LEU A 484 -1.87 2.65 -0.52
C LEU A 484 -2.56 1.44 -1.16
N MET A 485 -3.16 0.56 -0.35
CA MET A 485 -3.75 -0.68 -0.84
C MET A 485 -5.07 -0.48 -1.57
N MET A 486 -5.18 -1.15 -2.72
CA MET A 486 -6.36 -1.18 -3.59
C MET A 486 -6.56 -2.61 -4.10
N PRO A 487 -7.79 -3.04 -4.41
CA PRO A 487 -8.03 -4.34 -5.06
C PRO A 487 -7.24 -4.49 -6.36
N GLN A 488 -6.28 -5.43 -6.42
CA GLN A 488 -5.39 -5.62 -7.59
C GLN A 488 -5.69 -6.87 -8.42
N ASN A 489 -6.59 -7.74 -8.00
CA ASN A 489 -6.87 -9.02 -8.64
C ASN A 489 -7.72 -8.89 -9.91
N ASN A 490 -7.12 -8.24 -10.89
CA ASN A 490 -7.73 -7.85 -12.14
C ASN A 490 -7.21 -8.72 -13.27
N PRO A 491 -8.07 -9.49 -13.92
CA PRO A 491 -7.65 -10.15 -15.13
C PRO A 491 -7.15 -9.18 -16.20
N LEU A 492 -6.01 -9.49 -16.81
CA LEU A 492 -5.37 -8.55 -17.73
C LEU A 492 -6.18 -8.34 -19.02
N LEU A 493 -6.79 -9.42 -19.53
CA LEU A 493 -7.57 -9.44 -20.76
C LEU A 493 -8.88 -10.19 -20.55
N MET A 494 -9.90 -9.75 -21.28
CA MET A 494 -11.19 -10.40 -21.37
C MET A 494 -11.69 -10.36 -22.83
N SER A 495 -12.56 -11.29 -23.19
CA SER A 495 -13.21 -11.31 -24.50
C SER A 495 -14.72 -11.21 -24.32
N ILE A 496 -15.31 -10.18 -24.91
CA ILE A 496 -16.77 -9.96 -24.94
C ILE A 496 -17.18 -9.73 -26.39
N GLU A 497 -18.16 -10.48 -26.88
CA GLU A 497 -18.68 -10.37 -28.25
C GLU A 497 -17.55 -10.38 -29.30
N ASP A 498 -16.61 -11.33 -29.18
CA ASP A 498 -15.42 -11.48 -30.04
C ASP A 498 -14.44 -10.28 -30.06
N LYS A 499 -14.60 -9.33 -29.13
CA LYS A 499 -13.69 -8.20 -28.96
C LYS A 499 -12.87 -8.38 -27.69
N VAL A 500 -11.57 -8.10 -27.82
CA VAL A 500 -10.65 -8.13 -26.69
C VAL A 500 -10.67 -6.79 -25.98
N TYR A 501 -10.91 -6.82 -24.68
CA TYR A 501 -10.74 -5.70 -23.78
C TYR A 501 -9.56 -5.96 -22.86
N GLN A 502 -8.84 -4.90 -22.52
CA GLN A 502 -7.72 -4.94 -21.59
C GLN A 502 -8.05 -4.15 -20.32
N TYR A 503 -7.54 -4.64 -19.20
CA TYR A 503 -7.59 -3.91 -17.95
C TYR A 503 -6.70 -2.66 -18.01
N THR A 504 -7.29 -1.50 -17.77
CA THR A 504 -6.61 -0.20 -17.91
C THR A 504 -6.34 0.47 -16.56
N GLY A 505 -7.02 0.04 -15.49
CA GLY A 505 -6.80 0.54 -14.13
C GLY A 505 -8.08 0.55 -13.30
N GLU A 506 -8.00 1.15 -12.11
CA GLU A 506 -9.15 1.36 -11.23
C GLU A 506 -9.77 2.74 -11.51
N LEU A 507 -11.08 2.76 -11.76
CA LEU A 507 -11.87 3.98 -11.90
C LEU A 507 -12.11 4.61 -10.52
N ALA A 508 -12.48 3.78 -9.54
CA ALA A 508 -12.67 4.08 -8.12
C ALA A 508 -12.22 2.87 -7.28
N HIS A 509 -12.23 2.93 -5.94
CA HIS A 509 -11.88 1.77 -5.10
C HIS A 509 -12.76 0.56 -5.42
N GLY A 510 -12.16 -0.52 -5.93
CA GLY A 510 -12.87 -1.76 -6.30
C GLY A 510 -13.61 -1.73 -7.65
N TRP A 511 -13.57 -0.62 -8.38
CA TRP A 511 -14.22 -0.45 -9.68
C TRP A 511 -13.19 -0.48 -10.83
N GLY A 512 -12.88 -1.66 -11.33
CA GLY A 512 -11.92 -1.84 -12.42
C GLY A 512 -12.50 -1.46 -13.78
N ILE A 513 -11.71 -0.82 -14.64
CA ILE A 513 -12.13 -0.47 -16.01
C ILE A 513 -11.37 -1.27 -17.07
N TYR A 514 -12.13 -1.74 -18.05
CA TYR A 514 -11.66 -2.46 -19.22
C TYR A 514 -11.98 -1.65 -20.48
N THR A 515 -10.92 -1.30 -21.22
CA THR A 515 -11.04 -0.56 -22.49
C THR A 515 -10.75 -1.47 -23.66
N PRO A 516 -11.29 -1.20 -24.86
CA PRO A 516 -10.94 -1.96 -26.07
C PRO A 516 -9.41 -2.06 -26.22
N ALA A 517 -8.91 -3.26 -26.48
CA ALA A 517 -7.48 -3.46 -26.69
C ALA A 517 -7.06 -2.82 -28.02
N ASN A 518 -6.03 -1.98 -27.99
CA ASN A 518 -5.50 -1.36 -29.19
C ASN A 518 -4.69 -2.39 -29.99
N GLN A 519 -4.80 -2.32 -31.33
CA GLN A 519 -3.86 -3.04 -32.19
C GLN A 519 -2.54 -2.27 -32.24
N ALA A 520 -1.41 -2.98 -32.27
CA ALA A 520 -0.10 -2.35 -32.40
C ALA A 520 -0.03 -1.53 -33.70
N THR A 521 0.26 -0.24 -33.57
CA THR A 521 0.39 0.69 -34.68
C THR A 521 1.80 0.61 -35.28
N LYS A 522 1.93 0.94 -36.57
CA LYS A 522 3.22 0.95 -37.28
C LYS A 522 3.87 2.35 -37.33
N ALA A 523 3.14 3.40 -37.01
CA ALA A 523 3.64 4.78 -37.06
C ALA A 523 4.18 5.24 -35.69
N ALA A 524 5.34 5.89 -35.67
CA ALA A 524 5.95 6.41 -34.44
C ALA A 524 5.15 7.56 -33.79
N THR A 525 4.31 8.24 -34.58
CA THR A 525 3.53 9.42 -34.18
C THR A 525 2.14 9.06 -33.65
N GLU A 526 1.72 7.80 -33.77
CA GLU A 526 0.45 7.32 -33.23
C GLU A 526 0.63 6.90 -31.76
N LEU A 527 0.59 7.89 -30.88
CA LEU A 527 0.75 7.74 -29.43
C LEU A 527 -0.38 6.94 -28.78
N ASN A 528 -0.08 6.23 -27.68
CA ASN A 528 -1.07 5.44 -26.94
C ASN A 528 -2.13 6.31 -26.26
N THR A 529 -3.40 6.06 -26.57
CA THR A 529 -4.55 6.80 -26.03
C THR A 529 -5.18 6.18 -24.79
N GLN A 530 -4.75 4.98 -24.38
CA GLN A 530 -5.38 4.24 -23.27
C GLN A 530 -5.30 4.96 -21.92
N PRO A 531 -4.18 5.58 -21.52
CA PRO A 531 -4.13 6.34 -20.25
C PRO A 531 -5.14 7.50 -20.23
N HIS A 532 -5.33 8.16 -21.38
CA HIS A 532 -6.27 9.27 -21.54
C HIS A 532 -7.73 8.81 -21.46
N LEU A 533 -8.04 7.56 -21.85
CA LEU A 533 -9.39 6.99 -21.69
C LEU A 533 -9.76 6.86 -20.21
N LEU A 534 -8.87 6.33 -19.36
CA LEU A 534 -9.16 6.19 -17.93
C LEU A 534 -9.55 7.52 -17.32
N ARG A 535 -8.73 8.56 -17.55
CA ARG A 535 -8.95 9.91 -17.02
C ARG A 535 -10.27 10.49 -17.51
N TYR A 536 -10.56 10.36 -18.80
CA TYR A 536 -11.84 10.79 -19.37
C TYR A 536 -13.03 10.08 -18.72
N TRP A 537 -12.95 8.77 -18.49
CA TRP A 537 -14.02 8.02 -17.84
C TRP A 537 -14.18 8.38 -16.36
N GLN A 538 -13.11 8.73 -15.64
CA GLN A 538 -13.21 9.29 -14.28
C GLN A 538 -14.07 10.56 -14.29
N GLU A 539 -13.82 11.49 -15.22
CA GLU A 539 -14.64 12.70 -15.38
C GLU A 539 -16.09 12.37 -15.74
N VAL A 540 -16.32 11.41 -16.64
CA VAL A 540 -17.67 10.94 -17.02
C VAL A 540 -18.45 10.44 -15.81
N PHE A 541 -17.79 9.79 -14.85
CA PHE A 541 -18.39 9.27 -13.64
C PHE A 541 -18.38 10.26 -12.45
N ASN A 542 -17.99 11.51 -12.67
CA ASN A 542 -17.88 12.57 -11.65
C ASN A 542 -16.86 12.21 -10.55
N LEU A 543 -15.76 11.55 -10.90
CA LEU A 543 -14.68 11.19 -9.99
C LEU A 543 -13.55 12.20 -10.05
N ALA A 544 -12.93 12.43 -8.89
CA ALA A 544 -11.60 13.03 -8.85
C ALA A 544 -10.58 12.07 -9.49
N PRO A 545 -9.51 12.57 -10.10
CA PRO A 545 -8.44 11.73 -10.61
C PRO A 545 -7.84 10.91 -9.46
N ILE A 546 -7.78 9.58 -9.63
CA ILE A 546 -7.09 8.68 -8.70
C ILE A 546 -5.71 8.37 -9.27
N TYR A 547 -4.76 8.11 -8.37
CA TYR A 547 -3.43 7.64 -8.75
C TYR A 547 -3.51 6.41 -9.67
N ASN A 548 -2.85 6.52 -10.82
CA ASN A 548 -2.68 5.42 -11.77
C ASN A 548 -1.18 5.15 -11.89
N SER A 549 -0.75 3.95 -11.51
CA SER A 549 0.66 3.54 -11.53
C SER A 549 1.27 3.54 -12.95
N SER A 550 0.44 3.47 -13.98
CA SER A 550 0.88 3.57 -15.38
C SER A 550 1.06 5.01 -15.88
N ALA A 551 0.52 6.00 -15.16
CA ALA A 551 0.65 7.42 -15.46
C ALA A 551 1.79 8.07 -14.67
N LEU A 552 2.29 9.21 -15.16
CA LEU A 552 3.25 10.04 -14.44
C LEU A 552 2.50 10.90 -13.41
N ASN A 553 2.90 10.81 -12.15
CA ASN A 553 2.31 11.59 -11.06
C ASN A 553 3.17 12.80 -10.66
N ALA A 554 2.63 13.70 -9.83
CA ALA A 554 3.31 14.93 -9.44
C ALA A 554 4.59 14.68 -8.63
N GLU A 555 4.58 13.74 -7.68
CA GLU A 555 5.74 13.38 -6.84
C GLU A 555 6.88 12.79 -7.69
N GLU A 556 6.55 11.90 -8.64
CA GLU A 556 7.51 11.37 -9.61
C GLU A 556 8.17 12.50 -10.42
N ILE A 557 7.37 13.45 -10.93
CA ILE A 557 7.88 14.60 -11.69
C ILE A 557 8.79 15.47 -10.82
N ILE A 558 8.36 15.79 -9.60
CA ILE A 558 9.15 16.56 -8.63
C ILE A 558 10.49 15.88 -8.37
N GLY A 559 10.48 14.58 -8.07
CA GLY A 559 11.70 13.82 -7.78
C GLY A 559 12.68 13.80 -8.95
N GLN A 560 12.20 13.67 -10.19
CA GLN A 560 13.07 13.74 -11.37
C GLN A 560 13.64 15.16 -11.60
N ILE A 561 12.83 16.21 -11.43
CA ILE A 561 13.29 17.60 -11.57
C ILE A 561 14.31 17.95 -10.49
N GLN A 562 14.07 17.58 -9.23
CA GLN A 562 15.03 17.79 -8.14
C GLN A 562 16.33 17.05 -8.40
N SER A 563 16.26 15.79 -8.83
CA SER A 563 17.44 15.00 -9.21
C SER A 563 18.25 15.67 -10.34
N TYR A 564 17.57 16.30 -11.30
CA TYR A 564 18.21 17.09 -12.35
C TYR A 564 18.87 18.36 -11.81
N LEU A 565 18.14 19.14 -10.99
CA LEU A 565 18.63 20.42 -10.44
C LEU A 565 19.81 20.25 -9.50
N VAL A 566 19.89 19.14 -8.75
CA VAL A 566 21.09 18.81 -7.95
C VAL A 566 22.34 18.72 -8.83
N ARG A 567 22.21 18.26 -10.08
CA ARG A 567 23.32 18.12 -11.03
C ARG A 567 23.61 19.39 -11.83
N TYR A 568 22.61 20.25 -11.99
CA TYR A 568 22.71 21.51 -12.73
C TYR A 568 22.19 22.70 -11.89
N PRO A 569 22.81 23.00 -10.73
CA PRO A 569 22.32 24.00 -9.77
C PRO A 569 22.36 25.44 -10.32
N GLU A 570 23.09 25.68 -11.40
CA GLU A 570 23.19 26.99 -12.06
C GLU A 570 21.97 27.34 -12.94
N LYS A 571 21.06 26.39 -13.19
CA LYS A 571 19.89 26.58 -14.07
C LYS A 571 18.94 27.63 -13.49
N LYS A 572 18.52 28.56 -14.35
CA LYS A 572 17.53 29.61 -14.03
C LYS A 572 16.22 29.46 -14.81
N GLU A 573 16.25 28.68 -15.88
CA GLU A 573 15.09 28.29 -16.66
C GLU A 573 15.20 26.79 -16.92
N LEU A 574 14.10 26.07 -16.74
CA LEU A 574 13.96 24.66 -17.13
C LEU A 574 13.07 24.56 -18.36
N LEU A 575 13.62 23.94 -19.40
CA LEU A 575 12.92 23.60 -20.63
C LEU A 575 12.43 22.15 -20.54
N ILE A 576 11.12 21.93 -20.59
CA ILE A 576 10.52 20.60 -20.38
C ILE A 576 9.62 20.25 -21.57
N ASN A 577 9.95 19.16 -22.26
CA ASN A 577 9.05 18.57 -23.25
C ASN A 577 8.28 17.41 -22.62
N VAL A 578 7.03 17.23 -23.05
CA VAL A 578 6.21 16.09 -22.62
C VAL A 578 5.55 15.48 -23.84
N LEU A 579 5.92 14.25 -24.18
CA LEU A 579 5.32 13.50 -25.28
C LEU A 579 4.23 12.58 -24.73
N ASN A 580 3.12 12.54 -25.47
CA ASN A 580 1.86 11.93 -25.03
C ASN A 580 1.26 12.64 -23.82
N ALA A 581 1.34 13.97 -23.81
CA ALA A 581 0.78 14.80 -22.76
C ALA A 581 -0.76 14.65 -22.70
N ASP A 582 -1.28 14.53 -21.47
CA ASP A 582 -2.71 14.56 -21.17
C ASP A 582 -3.18 16.01 -20.95
N THR A 583 -4.16 16.23 -20.08
CA THR A 583 -4.58 17.59 -19.68
C THR A 583 -3.47 18.40 -18.99
N GLY A 584 -2.37 17.76 -18.56
CA GLY A 584 -1.24 18.37 -17.87
C GLY A 584 -1.42 18.53 -16.36
N GLN A 585 -2.34 17.78 -15.74
CA GLN A 585 -2.71 17.99 -14.33
C GLN A 585 -1.55 17.74 -13.37
N SER A 586 -0.95 16.54 -13.43
CA SER A 586 0.15 16.18 -12.54
C SER A 586 1.39 17.05 -12.77
N LEU A 587 1.59 17.54 -14.00
CA LEU A 587 2.63 18.53 -14.30
C LEU A 587 2.31 19.88 -13.66
N ALA A 588 1.08 20.37 -13.77
CA ALA A 588 0.67 21.63 -13.16
C ALA A 588 0.81 21.59 -11.63
N GLU A 589 0.42 20.48 -10.99
CA GLU A 589 0.60 20.24 -9.55
C GLU A 589 2.08 20.21 -9.15
N ALA A 590 2.92 19.50 -9.91
CA ALA A 590 4.36 19.44 -9.66
C ALA A 590 5.03 20.81 -9.77
N ILE A 591 4.74 21.55 -10.85
CA ILE A 591 5.28 22.90 -11.07
C ILE A 591 4.77 23.87 -10.00
N TYR A 592 3.50 23.76 -9.60
CA TYR A 592 2.94 24.53 -8.50
C TYR A 592 3.71 24.30 -7.19
N TRP A 593 3.98 23.05 -6.85
CA TRP A 593 4.73 22.71 -5.65
C TRP A 593 6.18 23.24 -5.72
N LEU A 594 6.86 23.03 -6.85
CA LEU A 594 8.26 23.46 -7.06
C LEU A 594 8.40 24.99 -7.03
N ALA A 595 7.52 25.73 -7.71
CA ALA A 595 7.56 27.18 -7.73
C ALA A 595 7.32 27.81 -6.35
N ASN A 596 6.77 27.04 -5.39
CA ASN A 596 6.59 27.47 -4.00
C ASN A 596 7.74 27.04 -3.05
N GLN A 597 8.76 26.30 -3.51
CA GLN A 597 9.90 25.95 -2.67
C GLN A 597 10.98 27.04 -2.68
N PRO A 598 11.62 27.36 -1.54
CA PRO A 598 12.68 28.38 -1.46
C PRO A 598 13.82 28.17 -2.46
N GLU A 599 14.18 26.91 -2.75
CA GLU A 599 15.27 26.53 -3.63
C GLU A 599 14.93 26.67 -5.11
N THR A 600 13.64 26.67 -5.48
CA THR A 600 13.16 26.67 -6.87
C THR A 600 12.17 27.79 -7.21
N GLN A 601 11.92 28.72 -6.28
CA GLN A 601 11.01 29.87 -6.45
C GLN A 601 11.45 30.89 -7.52
N ASP A 602 12.75 30.94 -7.81
CA ASP A 602 13.34 31.89 -8.77
C ASP A 602 13.49 31.27 -10.18
N LEU A 603 13.06 30.03 -10.34
CA LEU A 603 13.26 29.26 -11.56
C LEU A 603 12.09 29.46 -12.53
N GLN A 604 12.41 29.73 -13.80
CA GLN A 604 11.43 29.85 -14.87
C GLN A 604 11.14 28.47 -15.47
N TYR A 605 9.89 28.19 -15.82
CA TYR A 605 9.49 26.92 -16.41
C TYR A 605 8.91 27.15 -17.81
N THR A 606 9.51 26.53 -18.82
CA THR A 606 8.97 26.53 -20.19
C THR A 606 8.64 25.10 -20.60
N LEU A 607 7.35 24.81 -20.74
CA LEU A 607 6.82 23.49 -21.05
C LEU A 607 6.27 23.44 -22.48
N LEU A 608 6.61 22.39 -23.21
CA LEU A 608 6.03 22.08 -24.52
C LEU A 608 5.39 20.69 -24.50
N LEU A 609 4.07 20.68 -24.65
CA LEU A 609 3.24 19.47 -24.58
C LEU A 609 2.94 18.97 -25.99
N PHE A 610 3.39 17.75 -26.30
CA PHE A 610 3.15 17.09 -27.59
C PHE A 610 2.01 16.10 -27.48
N ALA A 611 0.95 16.35 -28.26
CA ALA A 611 -0.23 15.51 -28.35
C ALA A 611 -0.54 15.15 -29.82
N ASN A 612 -1.45 14.21 -30.04
CA ASN A 612 -1.97 13.86 -31.35
C ASN A 612 -3.36 14.48 -31.58
N ASP A 613 -3.80 14.56 -32.84
CA ASP A 613 -5.15 15.04 -33.19
C ASP A 613 -6.29 14.14 -32.69
N GLN A 614 -5.94 12.94 -32.19
CA GLN A 614 -6.88 11.98 -31.59
C GLN A 614 -7.01 12.12 -30.07
N ALA A 615 -6.45 13.17 -29.47
CA ALA A 615 -6.48 13.39 -28.03
C ALA A 615 -7.92 13.44 -27.48
N LEU A 616 -8.13 12.73 -26.38
CA LEU A 616 -9.42 12.66 -25.66
C LEU A 616 -9.62 13.83 -24.69
N GLY A 617 -8.74 14.82 -24.73
CA GLY A 617 -8.80 16.02 -23.90
C GLY A 617 -7.95 17.14 -24.53
N LYS A 618 -8.13 18.37 -24.02
CA LYS A 618 -7.31 19.51 -24.43
C LYS A 618 -5.99 19.46 -23.65
N ALA A 619 -4.89 19.18 -24.36
CA ALA A 619 -3.56 19.18 -23.74
C ALA A 619 -3.25 20.54 -23.10
N GLY A 620 -2.69 20.51 -21.88
CA GLY A 620 -2.35 21.72 -21.12
C GLY A 620 -3.53 22.46 -20.47
N ASN A 621 -4.77 21.95 -20.55
CA ASN A 621 -5.94 22.59 -19.95
C ASN A 621 -5.81 22.81 -18.43
N ALA A 622 -5.11 21.93 -17.71
CA ALA A 622 -4.89 22.10 -16.27
C ALA A 622 -4.09 23.37 -15.95
N PHE A 623 -3.14 23.72 -16.81
CA PHE A 623 -2.38 24.96 -16.67
C PHE A 623 -3.25 26.20 -16.90
N GLU A 624 -4.18 26.17 -17.87
CA GLU A 624 -5.11 27.27 -18.08
C GLU A 624 -6.04 27.50 -16.88
N LEU A 625 -6.52 26.41 -16.26
CA LEU A 625 -7.35 26.46 -15.05
C LEU A 625 -6.56 27.04 -13.87
N LEU A 626 -5.36 26.52 -13.63
CA LEU A 626 -4.52 26.95 -12.52
C LEU A 626 -4.01 28.39 -12.69
N ALA A 627 -3.79 28.84 -13.93
CA ALA A 627 -3.45 30.23 -14.25
C ALA A 627 -4.60 31.21 -13.91
N ALA A 628 -5.85 30.77 -14.05
CA ALA A 628 -7.00 31.57 -13.67
C ALA A 628 -7.13 31.72 -12.14
N GLU A 629 -6.76 30.67 -11.40
CA GLU A 629 -6.81 30.65 -9.93
C GLU A 629 -5.60 31.34 -9.28
N THR A 630 -4.41 31.18 -9.86
CA THR A 630 -3.13 31.67 -9.30
C THR A 630 -2.27 32.37 -10.37
N PRO A 631 -2.66 33.57 -10.82
CA PRO A 631 -2.02 34.24 -11.95
C PRO A 631 -0.56 34.65 -11.68
N GLU A 632 -0.20 34.96 -10.43
CA GLU A 632 1.17 35.38 -10.05
C GLU A 632 2.20 34.27 -10.27
N LEU A 633 1.83 33.01 -10.00
CA LEU A 633 2.70 31.85 -10.22
C LEU A 633 2.94 31.61 -11.72
N PHE A 634 1.94 31.91 -12.54
CA PHE A 634 2.01 31.71 -13.98
C PHE A 634 2.83 32.77 -14.73
N GLU A 635 3.28 33.84 -14.07
CA GLU A 635 4.28 34.73 -14.67
C GLU A 635 5.61 34.00 -14.94
N GLN A 636 5.90 32.95 -14.17
CA GLN A 636 7.12 32.15 -14.29
C GLN A 636 6.95 30.90 -15.17
N VAL A 637 5.74 30.62 -15.67
CA VAL A 637 5.40 29.38 -16.38
C VAL A 637 4.90 29.69 -17.78
N LYS A 638 5.59 29.19 -18.80
CA LYS A 638 5.17 29.23 -20.21
C LYS A 638 4.77 27.83 -20.65
N VAL A 639 3.59 27.70 -21.24
CA VAL A 639 3.10 26.41 -21.76
C VAL A 639 2.74 26.53 -23.23
N GLY A 640 3.32 25.68 -24.05
CA GLY A 640 2.97 25.49 -25.46
C GLY A 640 2.37 24.10 -25.69
N VAL A 641 1.56 23.98 -26.73
CA VAL A 641 1.05 22.69 -27.22
C VAL A 641 1.41 22.56 -28.70
N ALA A 642 2.00 21.43 -29.08
CA ALA A 642 2.40 21.14 -30.45
C ALA A 642 1.96 19.72 -30.86
N ASN A 643 1.93 19.45 -32.16
CA ASN A 643 1.65 18.12 -32.67
C ASN A 643 2.92 17.26 -32.63
N ILE A 644 2.81 16.01 -32.18
CA ILE A 644 3.94 15.06 -32.12
C ILE A 644 4.67 14.87 -33.46
N GLU A 645 3.98 15.05 -34.59
CA GLU A 645 4.62 14.99 -35.90
C GLU A 645 5.68 16.07 -36.11
N GLU A 646 5.54 17.24 -35.49
CA GLU A 646 6.52 18.32 -35.57
C GLU A 646 7.81 17.91 -34.87
N PHE A 647 7.70 17.38 -33.64
CA PHE A 647 8.83 16.85 -32.89
C PHE A 647 9.59 15.77 -33.66
N PHE A 648 8.86 14.87 -34.33
CA PHE A 648 9.49 13.79 -35.09
C PHE A 648 10.24 14.30 -36.34
N LYS A 649 9.81 15.42 -36.93
CA LYS A 649 10.40 16.00 -38.15
C LYS A 649 11.64 16.85 -37.83
N THR A 650 11.57 17.70 -36.81
CA THR A 650 12.61 18.66 -36.44
C THR A 650 12.86 18.68 -34.92
N PRO A 651 13.31 17.55 -34.32
CA PRO A 651 13.52 17.44 -32.86
C PRO A 651 14.49 18.51 -32.33
N GLU A 652 15.48 18.92 -33.12
CA GLU A 652 16.48 19.92 -32.76
C GLU A 652 15.89 21.32 -32.53
N GLU A 653 14.71 21.62 -33.08
CA GLU A 653 14.00 22.89 -32.83
C GLU A 653 13.33 22.91 -31.45
N PHE A 654 13.22 21.74 -30.81
CA PHE A 654 12.57 21.54 -29.51
C PHE A 654 13.57 21.16 -28.42
N SER A 655 14.76 21.76 -28.44
CA SER A 655 15.80 21.51 -27.43
C SER A 655 15.27 21.71 -26.01
N SER A 656 15.48 20.72 -25.14
CA SER A 656 15.01 20.78 -23.74
C SER A 656 16.03 20.25 -22.73
N ASP A 657 15.85 20.62 -21.47
CA ASP A 657 16.58 20.01 -20.35
C ASP A 657 16.05 18.60 -20.08
N LEU A 658 14.71 18.49 -20.04
CA LEU A 658 14.01 17.26 -19.70
C LEU A 658 12.99 16.95 -20.81
N THR A 659 12.91 15.68 -21.20
CA THR A 659 11.80 15.15 -22.01
C THR A 659 11.14 13.99 -21.30
N PHE A 660 9.85 14.12 -21.01
CA PHE A 660 9.03 13.03 -20.47
C PHE A 660 8.34 12.26 -21.61
N LEU A 661 8.60 10.96 -21.71
CA LEU A 661 7.90 10.02 -22.58
C LEU A 661 6.90 9.20 -21.74
N VAL A 662 5.61 9.52 -21.85
CA VAL A 662 4.56 8.94 -20.99
C VAL A 662 3.74 7.90 -21.75
N GLN A 663 3.92 6.60 -21.46
CA GLN A 663 3.24 5.48 -22.13
C GLN A 663 3.14 5.69 -23.65
N PRO A 664 4.22 6.01 -24.38
CA PRO A 664 4.08 6.51 -25.75
C PRO A 664 3.57 5.44 -26.73
N PHE A 665 3.69 4.14 -26.39
CA PHE A 665 3.41 3.05 -27.32
C PHE A 665 2.22 2.18 -26.91
N SER A 666 1.47 1.71 -27.91
CA SER A 666 0.36 0.77 -27.67
C SER A 666 0.87 -0.68 -27.70
N ALA A 667 0.60 -1.43 -26.64
CA ALA A 667 0.81 -2.87 -26.61
C ALA A 667 -0.39 -3.61 -27.22
N GLN A 668 -0.14 -4.76 -27.87
CA GLN A 668 -1.20 -5.60 -28.43
C GLN A 668 -1.51 -6.79 -27.51
N PRO A 669 -2.77 -7.27 -27.46
CA PRO A 669 -3.11 -8.49 -26.74
C PRO A 669 -2.51 -9.71 -27.45
N ILE A 670 -1.96 -10.64 -26.69
CA ILE A 670 -1.43 -11.92 -27.16
C ILE A 670 -1.78 -13.03 -26.17
N LEU A 671 -1.67 -14.28 -26.62
CA LEU A 671 -1.61 -15.45 -25.76
C LEU A 671 -0.14 -15.91 -25.69
N LEU A 672 0.47 -15.77 -24.51
CA LEU A 672 1.86 -16.17 -24.28
C LEU A 672 1.93 -17.69 -24.04
N ALA A 673 2.94 -18.37 -24.59
CA ALA A 673 3.09 -19.81 -24.42
C ALA A 673 3.43 -20.20 -22.96
N SER A 674 2.90 -21.35 -22.53
CA SER A 674 3.03 -21.91 -21.17
C SER A 674 4.46 -22.09 -20.66
N ASP A 675 5.42 -22.27 -21.55
CA ASP A 675 6.82 -22.54 -21.18
C ASP A 675 7.48 -21.33 -20.49
N PHE A 676 6.89 -20.13 -20.65
CA PHE A 676 7.38 -18.89 -20.06
C PHE A 676 6.84 -18.61 -18.65
N ASP A 677 5.79 -19.31 -18.20
CA ASP A 677 5.22 -19.12 -16.85
C ASP A 677 6.22 -19.49 -15.75
N LYS A 678 7.20 -20.34 -16.07
CA LYS A 678 8.30 -20.73 -15.18
C LYS A 678 9.42 -19.68 -15.09
N ALA A 679 9.46 -18.70 -16.00
CA ALA A 679 10.59 -17.80 -16.15
C ALA A 679 10.50 -16.51 -15.32
N ALA A 680 9.30 -16.11 -14.89
CA ALA A 680 9.08 -14.96 -14.02
C ALA A 680 7.67 -15.02 -13.43
N PRO A 681 7.49 -15.56 -12.20
CA PRO A 681 6.16 -15.60 -11.61
C PRO A 681 5.66 -14.21 -11.27
N THR A 682 4.38 -13.97 -11.58
CA THR A 682 3.67 -12.78 -11.10
C THR A 682 3.41 -13.00 -9.64
N GLN A 683 3.76 -12.04 -8.80
CA GLN A 683 3.58 -12.22 -7.38
C GLN A 683 2.32 -11.54 -6.91
N LEU A 684 1.54 -12.31 -6.19
CA LEU A 684 0.36 -11.96 -5.42
C LEU A 684 0.80 -11.92 -3.94
N GLN A 685 1.43 -10.83 -3.49
CA GLN A 685 1.88 -10.68 -2.09
C GLN A 685 0.68 -10.91 -1.16
N GLU A 686 0.67 -11.99 -0.37
CA GLU A 686 -0.43 -12.37 0.54
C GLU A 686 -1.82 -12.32 -0.10
N GLY A 687 -1.92 -12.51 -1.42
CA GLY A 687 -3.19 -12.35 -2.13
C GLY A 687 -3.66 -10.93 -2.43
N LEU A 688 -2.84 -9.92 -2.12
CA LEU A 688 -3.20 -8.50 -2.10
C LEU A 688 -2.57 -7.64 -3.19
N LEU A 689 -1.28 -7.80 -3.48
CA LEU A 689 -0.61 -7.01 -4.52
C LEU A 689 -0.24 -7.87 -5.69
N GLN A 690 -0.65 -7.49 -6.89
CA GLN A 690 -0.36 -8.21 -8.13
C GLN A 690 0.65 -7.44 -8.97
N THR A 691 1.90 -7.87 -8.98
CA THR A 691 2.95 -7.24 -9.81
C THR A 691 3.12 -7.99 -11.13
N PRO A 692 2.88 -7.35 -12.29
CA PRO A 692 2.93 -8.01 -13.58
C PRO A 692 4.35 -8.46 -13.92
N SER A 693 4.46 -9.67 -14.50
CA SER A 693 5.72 -10.21 -15.01
C SER A 693 6.05 -9.61 -16.37
N LEU A 694 7.34 -9.41 -16.63
CA LEU A 694 7.86 -8.86 -17.89
C LEU A 694 8.94 -9.76 -18.50
N LEU A 695 8.88 -9.93 -19.82
CA LEU A 695 9.85 -10.70 -20.61
C LEU A 695 10.26 -9.91 -21.84
N THR A 696 11.55 -9.58 -21.92
CA THR A 696 12.16 -8.93 -23.08
C THR A 696 12.82 -9.96 -23.98
N GLN A 697 12.41 -9.99 -25.25
CA GLN A 697 12.99 -10.84 -26.30
C GLN A 697 13.58 -9.98 -27.40
N VAL A 698 14.80 -10.31 -27.83
CA VAL A 698 15.51 -9.56 -28.88
C VAL A 698 15.96 -10.51 -29.99
N ASN A 699 15.12 -10.63 -31.03
CA ASN A 699 15.35 -11.51 -32.19
C ASN A 699 15.09 -10.72 -33.49
N GLY A 700 15.99 -9.81 -33.86
CA GLY A 700 15.83 -8.88 -34.99
C GLY A 700 14.81 -7.75 -34.75
N GLN A 701 13.80 -7.98 -33.90
CA GLN A 701 12.92 -6.99 -33.30
C GLN A 701 12.95 -7.15 -31.78
N ILE A 702 12.67 -6.05 -31.07
CA ILE A 702 12.54 -6.09 -29.62
C ILE A 702 11.06 -6.27 -29.29
N LYS A 703 10.75 -7.27 -28.47
CA LYS A 703 9.42 -7.56 -27.97
C LYS A 703 9.44 -7.60 -26.46
N VAL A 704 8.54 -6.88 -25.81
CA VAL A 704 8.36 -6.96 -24.36
C VAL A 704 6.96 -7.46 -24.07
N SER A 705 6.87 -8.67 -23.51
CA SER A 705 5.62 -9.28 -23.08
C SER A 705 5.39 -9.00 -21.60
N ARG A 706 4.17 -8.57 -21.26
CA ARG A 706 3.70 -8.30 -19.90
C ARG A 706 2.49 -9.18 -19.61
N TRP A 707 2.51 -9.89 -18.49
CA TRP A 707 1.40 -10.75 -18.11
C TRP A 707 1.25 -10.82 -16.59
N VAL A 708 0.17 -11.45 -16.17
CA VAL A 708 -0.23 -11.60 -14.78
C VAL A 708 -0.63 -13.05 -14.57
N THR A 709 -0.11 -13.71 -13.54
CA THR A 709 -0.38 -15.13 -13.20
C THR A 709 -0.91 -15.24 -11.77
N SER A 710 -1.61 -16.33 -11.49
CA SER A 710 -1.94 -16.74 -10.12
C SER A 710 -0.72 -17.36 -9.43
N MET A 711 -0.48 -17.04 -8.16
CA MET A 711 0.59 -17.64 -7.36
C MET A 711 0.29 -19.07 -6.86
N ALA A 712 -0.80 -19.72 -7.27
CA ALA A 712 -1.16 -21.06 -6.77
C ALA A 712 -0.03 -22.10 -6.85
N HIS A 713 0.94 -21.91 -7.75
CA HIS A 713 2.11 -22.78 -7.94
C HIS A 713 3.25 -22.58 -6.91
N PHE A 714 3.22 -21.50 -6.14
CA PHE A 714 4.25 -21.10 -5.17
C PHE A 714 3.75 -21.16 -3.72
N ILE A 715 2.49 -21.54 -3.53
CA ILE A 715 1.95 -21.82 -2.20
C ILE A 715 2.59 -23.14 -1.73
N ASN A 716 3.17 -23.13 -0.54
CA ASN A 716 3.79 -24.32 0.06
C ASN A 716 2.75 -25.47 0.17
N GLU A 717 3.19 -26.73 0.04
CA GLU A 717 2.33 -27.90 0.28
C GLU A 717 1.75 -27.91 1.70
N ASP A 718 2.41 -27.23 2.65
CA ASP A 718 1.95 -27.07 4.04
C ASP A 718 0.96 -25.91 4.25
N ALA A 719 0.60 -25.14 3.22
CA ALA A 719 -0.38 -24.06 3.38
C ALA A 719 -1.77 -24.61 3.73
N SER A 720 -2.54 -23.83 4.50
CA SER A 720 -3.89 -24.24 4.88
C SER A 720 -4.79 -24.41 3.63
N GLU A 721 -5.75 -25.34 3.71
CA GLU A 721 -6.73 -25.53 2.64
C GLU A 721 -7.49 -24.23 2.31
N ASP A 722 -7.72 -23.38 3.31
CA ASP A 722 -8.38 -22.08 3.16
C ASP A 722 -7.58 -21.09 2.30
N VAL A 723 -6.26 -21.04 2.47
CA VAL A 723 -5.37 -20.18 1.66
C VAL A 723 -5.31 -20.70 0.22
N LEU A 724 -5.13 -22.01 0.03
CA LEU A 724 -5.12 -22.65 -1.29
C LEU A 724 -6.42 -22.41 -2.07
N TYR A 725 -7.54 -22.43 -1.34
CA TYR A 725 -8.86 -22.19 -1.88
C TYR A 725 -9.00 -20.76 -2.43
N LEU A 726 -8.64 -19.73 -1.64
CA LEU A 726 -8.81 -18.32 -2.04
C LEU A 726 -8.03 -17.92 -3.30
N HIS A 727 -6.94 -18.60 -3.65
CA HIS A 727 -6.15 -18.28 -4.84
C HIS A 727 -6.65 -18.94 -6.13
N LYS A 728 -7.49 -19.96 -6.02
CA LYS A 728 -7.89 -20.82 -7.14
C LYS A 728 -8.89 -20.17 -8.09
N GLY A 729 -9.78 -19.31 -7.60
CA GLY A 729 -10.75 -18.59 -8.41
C GLY A 729 -10.13 -17.76 -9.52
N PHE A 730 -9.02 -17.06 -9.25
CA PHE A 730 -8.32 -16.26 -10.26
C PHE A 730 -7.68 -17.14 -11.35
N GLU A 731 -7.07 -18.26 -10.97
CA GLU A 731 -6.49 -19.22 -11.93
C GLU A 731 -7.56 -19.81 -12.85
N LEU A 732 -8.67 -20.28 -12.28
CA LEU A 732 -9.77 -20.85 -13.04
C LEU A 732 -10.38 -19.82 -14.01
N TRP A 733 -10.59 -18.59 -13.54
CA TRP A 733 -11.08 -17.51 -14.37
C TRP A 733 -10.12 -17.23 -15.53
N GLN A 734 -8.81 -17.15 -15.26
CA GLN A 734 -7.79 -16.93 -16.27
C GLN A 734 -7.80 -18.04 -17.33
N GLN A 735 -7.89 -19.31 -16.93
CA GLN A 735 -7.97 -20.43 -17.87
C GLN A 735 -9.23 -20.36 -18.76
N LEU A 736 -10.36 -19.91 -18.22
CA LEU A 736 -11.59 -19.72 -19.00
C LEU A 736 -11.45 -18.54 -19.98
N ALA A 737 -10.89 -17.41 -19.56
CA ALA A 737 -10.63 -16.28 -20.45
C ALA A 737 -9.67 -16.64 -21.60
N VAL A 738 -8.60 -17.41 -21.30
CA VAL A 738 -7.72 -17.98 -22.33
C VAL A 738 -8.50 -18.89 -23.27
N THR A 739 -9.36 -19.75 -22.73
CA THR A 739 -10.15 -20.68 -23.53
C THR A 739 -11.08 -19.93 -24.49
N ASN A 740 -11.69 -18.84 -24.03
CA ASN A 740 -12.49 -17.94 -24.86
C ASN A 740 -11.64 -17.29 -25.98
N LEU A 741 -10.50 -16.70 -25.61
CA LEU A 741 -9.58 -16.05 -26.56
C LEU A 741 -8.95 -17.01 -27.58
N ALA A 742 -8.68 -18.26 -27.20
CA ALA A 742 -8.04 -19.26 -28.04
C ALA A 742 -9.04 -20.11 -28.84
N GLY A 743 -10.33 -20.08 -28.47
CA GLY A 743 -11.38 -20.97 -28.98
C GLY A 743 -11.30 -22.42 -28.47
N LYS A 744 -10.29 -22.75 -27.65
CA LYS A 744 -10.07 -24.09 -27.07
C LYS A 744 -9.28 -23.99 -25.77
N VAL A 745 -9.38 -25.02 -24.93
CA VAL A 745 -8.57 -25.09 -23.71
C VAL A 745 -7.09 -25.08 -24.08
N SER A 746 -6.35 -24.16 -23.46
CA SER A 746 -4.94 -23.92 -23.73
C SER A 746 -4.23 -23.62 -22.41
N GLY A 747 -2.96 -24.02 -22.30
CA GLY A 747 -2.09 -23.63 -21.19
C GLY A 747 -1.43 -22.27 -21.38
N ALA A 748 -1.82 -21.52 -22.42
CA ALA A 748 -1.29 -20.19 -22.67
C ALA A 748 -1.79 -19.18 -21.61
N THR A 749 -1.05 -18.08 -21.45
CA THR A 749 -1.38 -17.03 -20.48
C THR A 749 -1.80 -15.75 -21.23
N PRO A 750 -2.89 -15.07 -20.83
CA PRO A 750 -3.26 -13.78 -21.42
C PRO A 750 -2.19 -12.75 -21.12
N ALA A 751 -1.68 -12.10 -22.15
CA ALA A 751 -0.58 -11.17 -22.04
C ALA A 751 -0.77 -9.98 -22.99
N THR A 752 -0.07 -8.90 -22.70
CA THR A 752 0.09 -7.76 -23.62
C THR A 752 1.53 -7.74 -24.11
N GLN A 753 1.76 -7.42 -25.38
CA GLN A 753 3.09 -7.38 -25.96
C GLN A 753 3.33 -6.06 -26.66
N LEU A 754 4.37 -5.35 -26.22
CA LEU A 754 4.94 -4.22 -26.94
C LEU A 754 5.95 -4.75 -27.95
N VAL A 755 5.83 -4.35 -29.21
CA VAL A 755 6.80 -4.68 -30.27
C VAL A 755 7.43 -3.38 -30.75
N LEU A 756 8.71 -3.17 -30.44
CA LEU A 756 9.43 -1.96 -30.85
C LEU A 756 9.94 -2.09 -32.29
N THR A 757 9.19 -1.49 -33.20
CA THR A 757 9.52 -1.32 -34.61
C THR A 757 10.59 -0.23 -34.82
N LEU A 758 11.20 -0.15 -36.01
CA LEU A 758 12.21 0.87 -36.31
C LEU A 758 11.70 2.31 -36.03
N PRO A 759 10.49 2.72 -36.47
CA PRO A 759 9.98 4.06 -36.15
C PRO A 759 9.89 4.36 -34.64
N GLN A 760 9.47 3.39 -33.83
CA GLN A 760 9.36 3.58 -32.37
C GLN A 760 10.74 3.68 -31.70
N LYS A 761 11.74 2.93 -32.20
CA LYS A 761 13.13 3.07 -31.75
C LYS A 761 13.68 4.47 -32.06
N VAL A 762 13.39 4.97 -33.27
CA VAL A 762 13.80 6.32 -33.68
C VAL A 762 13.23 7.40 -32.75
N LEU A 763 12.05 7.21 -32.14
CA LEU A 763 11.52 8.18 -31.18
C LEU A 763 12.43 8.37 -29.96
N PHE A 764 13.03 7.29 -29.44
CA PHE A 764 14.01 7.39 -28.34
C PHE A 764 15.27 8.13 -28.76
N ASP A 765 15.77 7.86 -29.96
CA ASP A 765 16.95 8.53 -30.50
C ASP A 765 16.65 10.03 -30.68
N LYS A 766 15.49 10.37 -31.24
CA LYS A 766 15.04 11.75 -31.45
C LYS A 766 14.84 12.50 -30.14
N ALA A 767 14.25 11.87 -29.13
CA ALA A 767 14.14 12.44 -27.80
C ALA A 767 15.52 12.69 -27.16
N SER A 768 16.45 11.75 -27.36
CA SER A 768 17.81 11.89 -26.82
C SER A 768 18.64 12.95 -27.56
N GLU A 769 18.42 13.14 -28.86
CA GLU A 769 19.03 14.23 -29.65
C GLU A 769 18.55 15.62 -29.20
N ALA A 770 17.28 15.73 -28.80
CA ALA A 770 16.68 17.00 -28.41
C ALA A 770 16.92 17.38 -26.94
N SER A 771 17.32 16.43 -26.09
CA SER A 771 17.24 16.62 -24.64
C SER A 771 18.46 16.16 -23.87
N GLU A 772 18.78 16.88 -22.80
CA GLU A 772 19.79 16.44 -21.84
C GLU A 772 19.34 15.12 -21.18
N TRP A 773 18.13 15.07 -20.62
CA TRP A 773 17.55 13.84 -20.04
C TRP A 773 16.24 13.46 -20.71
N VAL A 774 16.08 12.17 -20.94
CA VAL A 774 14.82 11.57 -21.37
C VAL A 774 14.33 10.66 -20.26
N ILE A 775 13.18 11.01 -19.67
CA ILE A 775 12.50 10.25 -18.63
C ILE A 775 11.39 9.44 -19.28
N VAL A 776 11.45 8.12 -19.15
CA VAL A 776 10.48 7.18 -19.74
C VAL A 776 9.67 6.54 -18.64
N LYS A 777 8.34 6.65 -18.73
CA LYS A 777 7.37 5.98 -17.86
C LYS A 777 6.44 5.14 -18.74
N ASP A 778 6.61 3.83 -18.75
CA ASP A 778 5.81 2.92 -19.58
C ASP A 778 5.75 1.52 -18.93
N THR A 779 4.61 0.83 -19.03
CA THR A 779 4.40 -0.44 -18.32
C THR A 779 5.14 -1.62 -18.95
N HIS A 780 5.64 -1.45 -20.18
CA HIS A 780 6.37 -2.46 -20.94
C HIS A 780 7.82 -2.09 -21.18
N ILE A 781 8.25 -0.88 -20.81
CA ILE A 781 9.65 -0.46 -20.96
C ILE A 781 10.35 -0.63 -19.61
N THR A 782 11.35 -1.51 -19.58
CA THR A 782 12.18 -1.74 -18.40
C THR A 782 13.61 -1.28 -18.64
N PRO A 783 14.41 -1.05 -17.59
CA PRO A 783 15.80 -0.68 -17.74
C PRO A 783 16.63 -1.69 -18.55
N ASP A 784 16.27 -2.98 -18.51
CA ASP A 784 16.89 -4.04 -19.31
C ASP A 784 16.91 -3.72 -20.81
N LEU A 785 15.91 -2.97 -21.30
CA LEU A 785 15.79 -2.55 -22.69
C LEU A 785 16.94 -1.65 -23.15
N PHE A 786 17.45 -0.80 -22.26
CA PHE A 786 18.51 0.18 -22.53
C PHE A 786 19.89 -0.32 -22.10
N ASP A 787 19.95 -1.54 -21.57
CA ASP A 787 21.15 -2.18 -21.06
C ASP A 787 21.63 -3.35 -21.93
N PHE A 788 21.54 -3.18 -23.25
CA PHE A 788 22.12 -4.09 -24.24
C PHE A 788 23.45 -3.55 -24.78
N SER A 789 24.38 -4.46 -25.08
CA SER A 789 25.70 -4.10 -25.64
C SER A 789 25.54 -3.19 -26.87
N PRO A 790 26.24 -2.04 -26.93
CA PRO A 790 26.07 -1.00 -27.95
C PRO A 790 26.26 -1.50 -29.39
N ASN A 791 26.93 -2.65 -29.57
CA ASN A 791 27.19 -3.25 -30.88
C ASN A 791 25.99 -4.00 -31.50
N LYS A 792 24.87 -4.20 -30.79
CA LYS A 792 23.75 -5.03 -31.30
C LYS A 792 22.42 -4.30 -31.47
N HIS A 793 22.10 -3.27 -30.67
CA HIS A 793 20.81 -2.57 -30.78
C HIS A 793 20.95 -1.08 -30.45
N GLN A 794 20.64 -0.21 -31.43
CA GLN A 794 20.60 1.25 -31.29
C GLN A 794 19.45 1.66 -30.36
N LEU A 795 19.73 1.78 -29.07
CA LEU A 795 18.88 2.47 -28.09
C LEU A 795 19.78 3.33 -27.19
N PRO A 796 19.27 4.44 -26.64
CA PRO A 796 20.02 5.31 -25.73
C PRO A 796 20.54 4.58 -24.48
N GLN A 797 21.62 5.08 -23.87
CA GLN A 797 22.20 4.45 -22.67
C GLN A 797 21.40 4.79 -21.41
N LEU A 798 21.23 3.78 -20.55
CA LEU A 798 20.66 3.91 -19.22
C LEU A 798 21.56 4.72 -18.27
N VAL A 799 21.07 5.86 -17.80
CA VAL A 799 21.74 6.73 -16.83
C VAL A 799 21.37 6.32 -15.41
N ALA A 800 20.07 6.32 -15.13
CA ALA A 800 19.51 5.97 -13.83
C ALA A 800 18.20 5.20 -14.05
N GLN A 801 17.82 4.43 -13.04
CA GLN A 801 16.56 3.71 -13.03
C GLN A 801 15.92 3.83 -11.65
N ASP A 802 14.60 3.91 -11.66
CA ASP A 802 13.79 3.62 -10.49
C ASP A 802 12.98 2.35 -10.78
N ILE A 803 13.35 1.28 -10.08
CA ILE A 803 12.72 -0.03 -10.23
C ILE A 803 11.29 0.01 -9.65
N SER A 804 11.05 0.80 -8.60
CA SER A 804 9.77 0.85 -7.89
C SER A 804 8.70 1.61 -8.68
N SER A 805 9.04 2.79 -9.22
CA SER A 805 8.14 3.56 -10.08
C SER A 805 8.15 3.11 -11.54
N GLY A 806 9.10 2.26 -11.95
CA GLY A 806 9.28 1.87 -13.35
C GLY A 806 9.75 3.02 -14.24
N ILE A 807 10.33 4.07 -13.66
CA ILE A 807 10.91 5.20 -14.39
C ILE A 807 12.31 4.83 -14.88
N VAL A 808 12.56 5.10 -16.17
CA VAL A 808 13.86 4.93 -16.80
C VAL A 808 14.38 6.28 -17.25
N VAL A 809 15.60 6.62 -16.86
CA VAL A 809 16.26 7.85 -17.31
C VAL A 809 17.39 7.51 -18.28
N THR A 810 17.28 8.06 -19.49
CA THR A 810 18.27 7.87 -20.56
C THR A 810 18.85 9.20 -21.03
N LYS A 811 20.03 9.17 -21.64
CA LYS A 811 20.72 10.35 -22.19
C LYS A 811 21.53 10.00 -23.44
N GLN A 812 21.80 10.99 -24.28
CA GLN A 812 22.73 10.88 -25.41
C GLN A 812 24.20 10.77 -24.94
N ILE A 813 24.92 9.84 -25.56
CA ILE A 813 26.27 9.38 -25.19
C ILE A 813 27.28 10.55 -25.12
N GLY A 814 28.02 10.66 -24.00
CA GLY A 814 29.42 11.06 -24.01
C GLY A 814 30.29 9.82 -24.27
N SER A 815 31.49 9.94 -24.84
CA SER A 815 32.28 8.76 -25.21
C SER A 815 33.06 8.18 -24.01
N PRO A 816 32.74 6.97 -23.50
CA PRO A 816 33.53 6.34 -22.42
C PRO A 816 34.97 6.10 -22.87
N LEU A 817 35.19 5.88 -24.17
CA LEU A 817 36.51 5.77 -24.77
C LEU A 817 37.32 7.05 -24.59
N GLU A 818 36.72 8.22 -24.82
CA GLU A 818 37.40 9.51 -24.68
C GLU A 818 37.74 9.82 -23.22
N THR A 819 36.80 9.52 -22.30
CA THR A 819 37.04 9.67 -20.86
C THR A 819 38.19 8.78 -20.39
N ILE A 820 38.18 7.50 -20.79
CA ILE A 820 39.24 6.55 -20.43
C ILE A 820 40.58 6.95 -21.07
N ASP A 821 40.60 7.31 -22.35
CA ASP A 821 41.84 7.74 -23.04
C ASP A 821 42.44 8.98 -22.37
N PHE A 822 41.61 9.97 -22.02
CA PHE A 822 42.09 11.17 -21.30
C PHE A 822 42.75 10.80 -19.96
N GLN A 823 42.10 9.95 -19.15
CA GLN A 823 42.60 9.59 -17.83
C GLN A 823 43.82 8.68 -17.86
N LEU A 824 43.85 7.71 -18.77
CA LEU A 824 45.01 6.86 -18.96
C LEU A 824 46.24 7.69 -19.32
N ARG A 825 46.09 8.74 -20.13
CA ARG A 825 47.19 9.66 -20.46
C ARG A 825 47.69 10.41 -19.23
N ASP A 826 46.80 10.80 -18.33
CA ASP A 826 47.13 11.51 -17.08
C ASP A 826 48.02 10.65 -16.17
N ILE A 827 47.72 9.34 -16.07
CA ILE A 827 48.54 8.36 -15.33
C ILE A 827 49.71 7.76 -16.16
N GLY A 828 50.06 8.36 -17.29
CA GLY A 828 51.26 8.01 -18.08
C GLY A 828 51.10 6.90 -19.12
N HIS A 829 49.87 6.46 -19.41
CA HIS A 829 49.54 5.46 -20.43
C HIS A 829 48.96 6.10 -21.70
N ASN A 830 49.75 6.16 -22.78
CA ASN A 830 49.30 6.71 -24.06
C ASN A 830 48.97 5.59 -25.07
N TRP A 831 47.67 5.38 -25.31
CA TRP A 831 47.13 4.35 -26.21
C TRP A 831 46.54 4.90 -27.51
N SER A 832 46.96 6.08 -27.94
CA SER A 832 46.51 6.73 -29.17
C SER A 832 46.57 5.88 -30.46
N ASN A 833 47.33 4.76 -30.48
CA ASN A 833 47.41 3.80 -31.59
C ASN A 833 46.84 2.40 -31.28
N SER A 834 46.10 2.22 -30.19
CA SER A 834 45.58 0.92 -29.73
C SER A 834 44.08 1.00 -29.39
N GLN A 835 43.27 1.33 -30.39
CA GLN A 835 41.83 1.48 -30.25
C GLN A 835 41.15 0.26 -29.61
N GLU A 836 41.57 -0.95 -29.97
CA GLU A 836 41.05 -2.21 -29.40
C GLU A 836 41.25 -2.33 -27.88
N ARG A 837 42.34 -1.79 -27.33
CA ARG A 837 42.58 -1.77 -25.87
C ARG A 837 41.70 -0.77 -25.15
N LEU A 838 41.49 0.40 -25.75
CA LEU A 838 40.57 1.41 -25.23
C LEU A 838 39.13 0.87 -25.26
N GLU A 839 38.74 0.20 -26.33
CA GLU A 839 37.44 -0.47 -26.48
C GLU A 839 37.21 -1.52 -25.39
N LYS A 840 38.20 -2.38 -25.13
CA LYS A 840 38.09 -3.39 -24.07
C LYS A 840 38.06 -2.77 -22.66
N MET A 841 38.76 -1.66 -22.45
CA MET A 841 38.69 -0.92 -21.18
C MET A 841 37.34 -0.24 -20.97
N ALA A 842 36.78 0.36 -22.03
CA ALA A 842 35.44 0.91 -22.03
C ALA A 842 34.38 -0.18 -21.80
N GLU A 843 34.54 -1.35 -22.41
CA GLU A 843 33.70 -2.51 -22.14
C GLU A 843 33.75 -2.89 -20.66
N HIS A 844 34.93 -2.94 -20.02
CA HIS A 844 35.04 -3.21 -18.58
C HIS A 844 34.31 -2.18 -17.71
N LEU A 845 34.40 -0.91 -18.06
CA LEU A 845 33.64 0.15 -17.40
C LEU A 845 32.13 -0.04 -17.58
N GLU A 846 31.67 -0.35 -18.79
CA GLU A 846 30.26 -0.62 -19.08
C GLU A 846 29.76 -1.85 -18.32
N VAL A 847 30.52 -2.95 -18.27
CA VAL A 847 30.15 -4.18 -17.54
C VAL A 847 29.98 -3.89 -16.05
N SER A 848 30.86 -3.07 -15.46
CA SER A 848 30.74 -2.65 -14.05
C SER A 848 29.42 -1.93 -13.76
N GLY A 849 28.79 -1.38 -14.79
CA GLY A 849 27.56 -0.60 -14.71
C GLY A 849 27.73 0.73 -13.98
N PHE A 850 28.96 1.14 -13.64
CA PHE A 850 29.23 2.36 -12.89
C PHE A 850 28.72 3.61 -13.63
N PRO A 851 28.12 4.60 -12.93
CA PRO A 851 27.64 5.86 -13.54
C PRO A 851 28.83 6.80 -13.84
N TRP A 852 29.71 6.36 -14.72
CA TRP A 852 30.96 7.07 -15.05
C TRP A 852 30.74 8.46 -15.63
N PHE A 853 29.57 8.74 -16.21
CA PHE A 853 29.25 10.08 -16.69
C PHE A 853 29.15 11.10 -15.54
N ASP A 854 28.55 10.71 -14.41
CA ASP A 854 28.38 11.55 -13.23
C ASP A 854 29.69 11.65 -12.43
N MET A 855 30.49 10.57 -12.46
CA MET A 855 31.78 10.49 -11.77
C MET A 855 32.91 10.15 -12.77
N PRO A 856 33.20 11.03 -13.74
CA PRO A 856 34.16 10.74 -14.79
C PRO A 856 35.51 10.42 -14.19
N GLN A 857 35.94 11.17 -13.16
CA GLN A 857 37.21 11.00 -12.46
C GLN A 857 37.49 9.57 -11.94
N GLN A 858 36.46 8.77 -11.66
CA GLN A 858 36.60 7.40 -11.14
C GLN A 858 36.48 6.32 -12.23
N ALA A 859 36.24 6.70 -13.49
CA ALA A 859 35.98 5.77 -14.59
C ALA A 859 37.10 4.73 -14.77
N THR A 860 38.36 5.19 -14.81
CA THR A 860 39.52 4.29 -14.95
C THR A 860 39.66 3.34 -13.75
N ASP A 861 39.45 3.83 -12.53
CA ASP A 861 39.54 3.02 -11.31
C ASP A 861 38.48 1.92 -11.27
N MET A 862 37.28 2.19 -11.79
CA MET A 862 36.20 1.21 -11.87
C MET A 862 36.47 0.13 -12.91
N ALA A 863 36.99 0.51 -14.07
CA ALA A 863 37.43 -0.44 -15.08
C ALA A 863 38.56 -1.35 -14.54
N LEU A 864 39.55 -0.77 -13.86
CA LEU A 864 40.62 -1.51 -13.18
C LEU A 864 40.07 -2.44 -12.10
N THR A 865 39.07 -2.01 -11.34
CA THR A 865 38.44 -2.82 -10.29
C THR A 865 37.72 -4.03 -10.86
N LYS A 866 36.96 -3.89 -11.95
CA LYS A 866 36.36 -5.03 -12.65
C LYS A 866 37.43 -6.03 -13.09
N MET A 867 38.52 -5.55 -13.71
CA MET A 867 39.63 -6.40 -14.12
C MET A 867 40.33 -7.11 -12.96
N LEU A 868 40.49 -6.41 -11.83
CA LEU A 868 41.05 -6.98 -10.61
C LEU A 868 40.20 -8.14 -10.12
N LEU A 869 38.88 -7.96 -10.07
CA LEU A 869 37.91 -8.98 -9.65
C LEU A 869 37.95 -10.21 -10.57
N GLU A 870 38.07 -10.00 -11.88
CA GLU A 870 38.21 -11.09 -12.85
C GLU A 870 39.54 -11.83 -12.71
N LYS A 871 40.64 -11.12 -12.53
CA LYS A 871 41.96 -11.74 -12.35
C LYS A 871 42.02 -12.65 -11.11
N PHE A 872 41.14 -12.42 -10.14
CA PHE A 872 41.00 -13.24 -8.94
C PHE A 872 39.80 -14.22 -9.00
N ASP A 873 39.20 -14.43 -10.18
CA ASP A 873 38.12 -15.39 -10.42
C ASP A 873 36.82 -15.14 -9.61
N PHE A 874 36.59 -13.91 -9.13
CA PHE A 874 35.39 -13.58 -8.35
C PHE A 874 34.11 -13.53 -9.18
N LEU A 875 34.19 -13.18 -10.46
CA LEU A 875 33.01 -13.02 -11.33
C LEU A 875 32.47 -14.36 -11.86
N ASN A 876 32.99 -15.50 -11.43
CA ASN A 876 32.44 -16.81 -11.82
C ASN A 876 31.10 -17.10 -11.12
N ASP A 877 30.96 -16.67 -9.88
CA ASP A 877 29.79 -16.89 -9.02
C ASP A 877 29.24 -15.63 -8.34
N HIS A 878 29.92 -14.48 -8.51
CA HIS A 878 29.47 -13.18 -8.04
C HIS A 878 29.11 -12.24 -9.20
N PHE A 879 28.17 -11.32 -8.95
CA PHE A 879 27.83 -10.24 -9.89
C PHE A 879 27.97 -8.87 -9.22
N ILE A 880 28.16 -7.84 -10.04
CA ILE A 880 28.44 -6.47 -9.59
C ILE A 880 27.16 -5.62 -9.61
N ILE A 881 26.97 -4.83 -8.56
CA ILE A 881 25.93 -3.81 -8.46
C ILE A 881 26.58 -2.43 -8.19
N PRO A 882 26.47 -1.46 -9.10
CA PRO A 882 26.96 -0.10 -8.91
C PRO A 882 25.99 0.69 -8.01
N VAL A 883 26.46 1.08 -6.83
CA VAL A 883 25.63 1.74 -5.81
C VAL A 883 25.10 3.09 -6.32
N GLY A 884 25.95 3.88 -6.98
CA GLY A 884 25.58 5.21 -7.50
C GLY A 884 24.50 5.24 -8.58
N LYS A 885 24.07 4.09 -9.13
CA LYS A 885 22.92 4.03 -10.06
C LYS A 885 21.57 4.00 -9.36
N HIS A 886 21.54 3.86 -8.03
CA HIS A 886 20.31 3.71 -7.25
C HIS A 886 20.23 4.74 -6.13
N PRO A 887 20.11 6.04 -6.46
CA PRO A 887 20.05 7.10 -5.46
C PRO A 887 18.86 6.93 -4.48
N GLN A 888 17.80 6.23 -4.86
CA GLN A 888 16.67 5.95 -3.96
C GLN A 888 16.98 4.87 -2.92
N TRP A 889 17.80 3.89 -3.29
CA TRP A 889 18.25 2.85 -2.36
C TRP A 889 19.41 3.35 -1.50
N PHE A 890 20.23 4.23 -2.06
CA PHE A 890 21.42 4.79 -1.43
C PHE A 890 21.44 6.32 -1.57
N PRO A 891 20.66 7.05 -0.76
CA PRO A 891 20.50 8.50 -0.90
C PRO A 891 21.68 9.33 -0.39
N SER A 892 22.70 8.70 0.21
CA SER A 892 23.86 9.42 0.73
C SER A 892 24.85 9.78 -0.38
N GLU A 893 25.35 11.01 -0.37
CA GLU A 893 26.49 11.43 -1.19
C GLU A 893 27.79 10.65 -0.85
N HIS A 894 27.85 10.09 0.36
CA HIS A 894 28.97 9.35 0.92
C HIS A 894 28.61 7.86 1.00
N GLN A 895 28.91 7.13 -0.07
CA GLN A 895 28.49 5.74 -0.27
C GLN A 895 29.59 4.90 -0.91
N ALA A 896 29.58 3.59 -0.64
CA ALA A 896 30.45 2.64 -1.33
C ALA A 896 30.23 2.69 -2.85
N ASN A 897 31.24 2.32 -3.63
CA ASN A 897 31.14 2.41 -5.10
C ASN A 897 30.36 1.23 -5.67
N LEU A 898 30.64 0.01 -5.19
CA LEU A 898 30.09 -1.24 -5.71
C LEU A 898 29.63 -2.19 -4.59
N LEU A 899 28.64 -3.02 -4.88
CA LEU A 899 28.36 -4.26 -4.17
C LEU A 899 28.79 -5.43 -5.06
N LEU A 900 29.41 -6.43 -4.47
CA LEU A 900 29.69 -7.71 -5.09
C LEU A 900 28.83 -8.77 -4.40
N VAL A 901 27.92 -9.39 -5.16
CA VAL A 901 26.83 -10.21 -4.61
C VAL A 901 26.92 -11.65 -5.10
N ALA A 902 26.72 -12.61 -4.20
CA ALA A 902 26.55 -14.03 -4.50
C ALA A 902 25.47 -14.65 -3.60
N MET A 903 24.98 -15.84 -3.95
CA MET A 903 23.91 -16.51 -3.21
C MET A 903 24.29 -17.96 -2.90
N ASP A 904 24.19 -18.37 -1.64
CA ASP A 904 24.25 -19.78 -1.25
C ASP A 904 22.82 -20.32 -1.16
N THR A 905 22.35 -20.92 -2.26
CA THR A 905 20.97 -21.43 -2.36
C THR A 905 20.70 -22.63 -1.45
N ASN A 906 21.73 -23.30 -0.91
CA ASN A 906 21.51 -24.41 0.02
C ASN A 906 21.30 -23.90 1.45
N LYS A 907 22.05 -22.87 1.85
CA LYS A 907 21.94 -22.25 3.17
C LYS A 907 20.92 -21.11 3.23
N HIS A 908 20.35 -20.73 2.10
CA HIS A 908 19.45 -19.58 1.96
C HIS A 908 20.11 -18.25 2.37
N ASN A 909 21.35 -18.02 1.91
CA ASN A 909 22.11 -16.83 2.26
C ASN A 909 22.39 -15.94 1.04
N ILE A 910 22.20 -14.63 1.19
CA ILE A 910 22.66 -13.61 0.24
C ILE A 910 23.96 -13.00 0.78
N TRP A 911 25.06 -13.21 0.07
CA TRP A 911 26.36 -12.64 0.39
C TRP A 911 26.52 -11.31 -0.31
N VAL A 912 26.85 -10.26 0.46
CA VAL A 912 27.02 -8.90 -0.05
C VAL A 912 28.34 -8.33 0.43
N GLN A 913 29.30 -8.19 -0.48
CA GLN A 913 30.56 -7.52 -0.20
C GLN A 913 30.47 -6.05 -0.66
N MET A 914 30.50 -5.11 0.27
CA MET A 914 30.54 -3.67 -0.03
C MET A 914 31.97 -3.25 -0.34
N ILE A 915 32.18 -2.58 -1.48
CA ILE A 915 33.48 -2.20 -1.99
C ILE A 915 33.57 -0.68 -2.14
N GLY A 916 34.45 -0.06 -1.34
CA GLY A 916 34.88 1.32 -1.53
C GLY A 916 36.18 1.38 -2.32
N VAL A 917 36.26 2.28 -3.29
CA VAL A 917 37.40 2.42 -4.20
C VAL A 917 37.86 3.86 -4.19
N ALA A 918 39.17 4.04 -4.05
CA ALA A 918 39.83 5.33 -4.12
C ALA A 918 41.15 5.19 -4.87
N SER A 919 41.68 6.32 -5.33
CA SER A 919 42.99 6.38 -5.95
C SER A 919 43.74 7.65 -5.59
N GLY A 920 45.05 7.65 -5.82
CA GLY A 920 45.90 8.83 -5.74
C GLY A 920 47.32 8.56 -6.19
N ASP A 921 48.15 9.61 -6.15
CA ASP A 921 49.52 9.57 -6.65
C ASP A 921 50.52 9.72 -5.49
N ASN A 922 51.41 8.74 -5.29
CA ASN A 922 52.43 8.78 -4.22
C ASN A 922 51.82 9.03 -2.83
N LEU A 923 50.80 8.24 -2.48
CA LEU A 923 50.04 8.41 -1.24
C LEU A 923 50.93 8.29 0.00
N THR A 924 50.94 9.34 0.83
CA THR A 924 51.60 9.33 2.15
C THR A 924 50.80 8.49 3.17
N GLU A 925 51.42 8.12 4.30
CA GLU A 925 50.74 7.35 5.35
C GLU A 925 49.51 8.10 5.92
N ASP A 926 49.58 9.44 6.04
CA ASP A 926 48.47 10.26 6.53
C ASP A 926 47.32 10.35 5.51
N GLU A 927 47.63 10.50 4.22
CA GLU A 927 46.63 10.48 3.13
C GLU A 927 45.96 9.11 3.03
N MET A 928 46.74 8.03 3.12
CA MET A 928 46.23 6.67 3.14
C MET A 928 45.27 6.45 4.32
N LYS A 929 45.60 6.96 5.51
CA LYS A 929 44.72 6.90 6.68
C LYS A 929 43.43 7.69 6.46
N GLY A 930 43.51 8.87 5.85
CA GLY A 930 42.34 9.68 5.48
C GLY A 930 41.42 8.97 4.50
N ILE A 931 41.98 8.39 3.43
CA ILE A 931 41.23 7.60 2.43
C ILE A 931 40.54 6.41 3.09
N LYS A 932 41.24 5.66 3.96
CA LYS A 932 40.62 4.54 4.69
C LYS A 932 39.47 4.98 5.58
N GLN A 933 39.59 6.13 6.26
CA GLN A 933 38.49 6.67 7.07
C GLN A 933 37.28 7.06 6.21
N GLN A 934 37.52 7.65 5.04
CA GLN A 934 36.46 8.00 4.09
C GLN A 934 35.74 6.75 3.58
N ILE A 935 36.48 5.74 3.10
CA ILE A 935 35.92 4.45 2.67
C ILE A 935 35.11 3.78 3.79
N LYS A 936 35.60 3.86 5.04
CA LYS A 936 34.87 3.31 6.20
C LYS A 936 33.51 3.98 6.38
N ARG A 937 33.48 5.31 6.35
CA ARG A 937 32.26 6.10 6.45
C ARG A 937 31.28 5.77 5.32
N ASP A 938 31.79 5.69 4.10
CA ASP A 938 31.00 5.42 2.89
C ASP A 938 30.34 4.04 2.94
N ILE A 939 31.10 2.99 3.30
CA ILE A 939 30.57 1.63 3.47
C ILE A 939 29.59 1.54 4.65
N ASP A 940 29.85 2.21 5.78
CA ASP A 940 28.93 2.17 6.91
C ASP A 940 27.59 2.86 6.59
N ASN A 941 27.60 3.93 5.79
CA ASN A 941 26.38 4.54 5.26
C ASN A 941 25.64 3.58 4.31
N THR A 942 26.36 2.95 3.38
CA THR A 942 25.77 1.94 2.48
C THR A 942 25.20 0.76 3.26
N TYR A 943 25.88 0.26 4.29
CA TYR A 943 25.40 -0.83 5.13
C TYR A 943 24.07 -0.51 5.80
N LYS A 944 23.93 0.69 6.38
CA LYS A 944 22.68 1.13 7.03
C LYS A 944 21.52 1.15 6.06
N ALA A 945 21.73 1.70 4.86
CA ALA A 945 20.70 1.73 3.81
C ALA A 945 20.38 0.31 3.30
N LEU A 946 21.40 -0.53 3.12
CA LEU A 946 21.27 -1.88 2.58
C LEU A 946 20.46 -2.80 3.49
N MET A 947 20.66 -2.74 4.82
CA MET A 947 19.96 -3.60 5.77
C MET A 947 18.44 -3.38 5.78
N TYR A 948 17.96 -2.16 5.50
CA TYR A 948 16.53 -1.87 5.39
C TYR A 948 15.84 -2.72 4.30
N TYR A 949 16.44 -2.79 3.11
CA TYR A 949 15.91 -3.52 1.97
C TYR A 949 16.24 -5.02 2.01
N PHE A 950 17.45 -5.38 2.46
CA PHE A 950 17.92 -6.77 2.42
C PHE A 950 17.43 -7.60 3.60
N LYS A 951 17.10 -7.01 4.75
CA LYS A 951 16.58 -7.77 5.90
C LYS A 951 15.39 -7.04 6.53
N PRO A 952 14.28 -6.87 5.80
CA PRO A 952 13.10 -6.19 6.33
C PRO A 952 12.52 -6.97 7.52
N SER A 953 12.18 -6.25 8.58
CA SER A 953 11.47 -6.81 9.75
C SER A 953 10.16 -7.47 9.33
N LEU A 954 9.76 -8.55 10.01
CA LEU A 954 8.48 -9.25 9.80
C LEU A 954 7.28 -8.31 9.95
N LEU A 955 7.37 -7.37 10.89
CA LEU A 955 6.31 -6.43 11.20
C LEU A 955 6.21 -5.26 10.21
N PHE A 956 7.14 -5.14 9.26
CA PHE A 956 6.95 -4.16 8.19
C PHE A 956 5.74 -4.61 7.35
N PRO A 957 4.64 -3.84 7.30
CA PRO A 957 3.45 -4.19 6.54
C PRO A 957 3.74 -4.43 5.06
N HIS A 958 4.66 -3.65 4.52
CA HIS A 958 5.17 -3.74 3.16
C HIS A 958 6.41 -4.64 3.03
N ARG A 959 6.68 -5.53 4.00
CA ARG A 959 7.84 -6.45 3.96
C ARG A 959 7.89 -7.21 2.65
N ALA A 960 6.78 -7.81 2.24
CA ALA A 960 6.76 -8.58 1.01
C ALA A 960 6.89 -7.69 -0.24
N THR A 961 6.51 -6.40 -0.17
CA THR A 961 6.83 -5.41 -1.21
C THR A 961 8.33 -5.15 -1.27
N LEU A 962 8.99 -4.97 -0.13
CA LEU A 962 10.45 -4.80 -0.05
C LEU A 962 11.21 -6.05 -0.54
N ILE A 963 10.73 -7.26 -0.22
CA ILE A 963 11.30 -8.52 -0.72
C ILE A 963 11.12 -8.61 -2.24
N HIS A 964 9.97 -8.21 -2.77
CA HIS A 964 9.73 -8.15 -4.20
C HIS A 964 10.66 -7.14 -4.90
N GLU A 965 10.81 -5.94 -4.33
CA GLU A 965 11.74 -4.93 -4.82
C GLU A 965 13.18 -5.46 -4.83
N LEU A 966 13.60 -6.14 -3.75
CA LEU A 966 14.90 -6.82 -3.65
C LEU A 966 15.07 -7.89 -4.72
N ARG A 967 14.07 -8.74 -4.94
CA ARG A 967 14.07 -9.74 -6.02
C ARG A 967 14.26 -9.08 -7.37
N CYS A 968 13.47 -8.05 -7.68
CA CYS A 968 13.55 -7.32 -8.96
C CYS A 968 14.93 -6.67 -9.14
N PHE A 969 15.43 -6.04 -8.08
CA PHE A 969 16.77 -5.44 -8.03
C PHE A 969 17.87 -6.46 -8.32
N LEU A 970 17.89 -7.60 -7.62
CA LEU A 970 18.90 -8.64 -7.81
C LEU A 970 18.74 -9.37 -9.16
N SER A 971 17.51 -9.64 -9.60
CA SER A 971 17.23 -10.30 -10.88
C SER A 971 17.71 -9.46 -12.06
N PHE A 972 17.53 -8.13 -12.01
CA PHE A 972 18.08 -7.21 -13.01
C PHE A 972 19.60 -7.37 -13.15
N TYR A 973 20.34 -7.39 -12.04
CA TYR A 973 21.80 -7.51 -12.07
C TYR A 973 22.31 -8.91 -12.43
N ILE A 974 21.57 -9.97 -12.09
CA ILE A 974 21.86 -11.33 -12.59
C ILE A 974 21.69 -11.37 -14.12
N LYS A 975 20.57 -10.83 -14.65
CA LYS A 975 20.33 -10.76 -16.10
C LYS A 975 21.38 -9.92 -16.81
N ARG A 976 21.78 -8.79 -16.21
CA ARG A 976 22.90 -7.96 -16.68
C ARG A 976 24.19 -8.79 -16.76
N ALA A 977 24.54 -9.49 -15.69
CA ALA A 977 25.76 -10.30 -15.67
C ALA A 977 25.77 -11.38 -16.77
N ILE A 978 24.63 -12.01 -17.06
CA ILE A 978 24.49 -12.92 -18.22
C ILE A 978 24.70 -12.18 -19.55
N ARG A 979 24.07 -11.00 -19.74
CA ARG A 979 24.18 -10.20 -20.98
C ARG A 979 25.63 -9.86 -21.31
N TYR A 980 26.42 -9.55 -20.29
CA TYR A 980 27.84 -9.19 -20.38
C TYR A 980 28.79 -10.39 -20.18
N GLN A 981 28.28 -11.62 -20.08
CA GLN A 981 29.07 -12.84 -19.90
C GLN A 981 29.98 -12.81 -18.66
N SER A 982 29.58 -12.10 -17.62
CA SER A 982 30.31 -11.95 -16.35
C SER A 982 29.75 -12.82 -15.23
N LEU A 983 28.88 -13.79 -15.54
CA LEU A 983 28.36 -14.79 -14.61
C LEU A 983 27.98 -16.05 -15.41
N ASP A 984 28.29 -17.23 -14.85
CA ASP A 984 27.92 -18.50 -15.48
C ASP A 984 26.40 -18.69 -15.57
N PHE A 985 25.91 -19.18 -16.71
CA PHE A 985 24.47 -19.33 -16.97
C PHE A 985 23.78 -20.29 -15.99
N VAL A 986 24.44 -21.39 -15.60
CA VAL A 986 23.88 -22.39 -14.67
C VAL A 986 23.78 -21.80 -13.26
N VAL A 987 24.80 -21.03 -12.86
CA VAL A 987 24.78 -20.30 -11.58
C VAL A 987 23.64 -19.28 -11.56
N ALA A 988 23.49 -18.53 -12.65
CA ALA A 988 22.46 -17.51 -12.78
C ALA A 988 21.04 -18.10 -12.75
N GLU A 989 20.78 -19.21 -13.44
CA GLU A 989 19.49 -19.92 -13.38
C GLU A 989 19.16 -20.37 -11.95
N ARG A 990 20.14 -20.94 -11.24
CA ARG A 990 19.99 -21.34 -9.84
C ARG A 990 19.71 -20.14 -8.93
N TYR A 991 20.35 -19.00 -9.15
CA TYR A 991 20.07 -17.76 -8.39
C TYR A 991 18.66 -17.25 -8.66
N GLN A 992 18.19 -17.26 -9.91
CA GLN A 992 16.81 -16.86 -10.24
C GLN A 992 15.78 -17.76 -9.56
N GLN A 993 16.05 -19.07 -9.47
CA GLN A 993 15.19 -20.00 -8.72
C GLN A 993 15.16 -19.66 -7.23
N PHE A 994 16.32 -19.48 -6.59
CA PHE A 994 16.40 -19.06 -5.18
C PHE A 994 15.69 -17.72 -4.94
N LEU A 995 15.81 -16.76 -5.86
CA LEU A 995 15.11 -15.49 -5.75
C LEU A 995 13.59 -15.68 -5.74
N ASN A 996 13.02 -16.70 -6.38
CA ASN A 996 11.57 -16.94 -6.35
C ASN A 996 11.07 -17.45 -4.99
N GLU A 997 11.96 -17.81 -4.07
CA GLU A 997 11.64 -18.41 -2.77
C GLU A 997 12.00 -17.50 -1.57
N LEU A 998 12.36 -16.23 -1.80
CA LEU A 998 12.79 -15.31 -0.72
C LEU A 998 11.75 -15.13 0.39
N GLU A 999 10.45 -15.28 0.11
CA GLU A 999 9.39 -15.19 1.12
C GLU A 999 9.49 -16.32 2.16
N ALA A 1000 10.05 -17.47 1.81
CA ALA A 1000 10.29 -18.59 2.73
C ALA A 1000 11.38 -18.28 3.78
N GLY A 1001 12.08 -17.16 3.63
CA GLY A 1001 13.11 -16.69 4.56
C GLY A 1001 14.53 -16.89 4.03
N TYR A 1002 15.41 -15.96 4.39
CA TYR A 1002 16.83 -15.96 4.02
C TYR A 1002 17.64 -15.12 5.01
N ASP A 1003 18.96 -15.32 4.99
CA ASP A 1003 19.90 -14.50 5.75
C ASP A 1003 20.81 -13.68 4.82
N VAL A 1004 21.35 -12.59 5.36
CA VAL A 1004 22.24 -11.67 4.63
C VAL A 1004 23.57 -11.64 5.34
N ILE A 1005 24.64 -11.94 4.60
CA ILE A 1005 26.00 -11.95 5.13
C ILE A 1005 26.79 -10.84 4.43
N THR A 1006 27.26 -9.87 5.21
CA THR A 1006 27.91 -8.68 4.69
C THR A 1006 29.42 -8.71 4.89
N GLY A 1007 30.19 -8.24 3.91
CA GLY A 1007 31.63 -7.99 4.02
C GLY A 1007 31.99 -6.54 3.72
N LYS A 1008 33.11 -6.06 4.28
CA LYS A 1008 33.63 -4.69 4.09
C LYS A 1008 34.99 -4.68 3.41
N LEU A 1009 35.10 -4.08 2.22
CA LEU A 1009 36.33 -4.07 1.42
C LEU A 1009 36.68 -2.66 0.94
N GLY A 1010 37.90 -2.22 1.17
CA GLY A 1010 38.50 -1.05 0.51
C GLY A 1010 39.53 -1.46 -0.54
N ILE A 1011 39.51 -0.82 -1.70
CA ILE A 1011 40.52 -0.94 -2.75
C ILE A 1011 41.10 0.46 -2.99
N ILE A 1012 42.41 0.59 -2.85
CA ILE A 1012 43.11 1.87 -2.99
C ILE A 1012 44.19 1.71 -4.06
N TYR A 1013 44.08 2.44 -5.16
CA TYR A 1013 45.09 2.46 -6.22
C TYR A 1013 46.11 3.56 -5.97
N ASP A 1014 47.39 3.20 -5.95
CA ASP A 1014 48.50 4.15 -6.03
C ASP A 1014 49.10 4.08 -7.43
N HIS A 1015 48.78 5.08 -8.26
CA HIS A 1015 49.13 5.08 -9.68
C HIS A 1015 50.64 5.28 -9.91
N VAL A 1016 51.37 5.81 -8.92
CA VAL A 1016 52.80 6.16 -9.03
C VAL A 1016 53.69 5.30 -8.12
N GLY A 1017 53.19 4.91 -6.94
CA GLY A 1017 53.94 4.15 -5.95
C GLY A 1017 54.47 2.80 -6.45
N PHE A 1018 55.69 2.44 -6.04
CA PHE A 1018 56.33 1.17 -6.40
C PHE A 1018 55.83 0.03 -5.49
N GLY A 1019 54.87 -0.76 -5.97
CA GLY A 1019 54.34 -1.95 -5.27
C GLY A 1019 53.55 -2.88 -6.20
N GLN A 1020 53.34 -4.14 -5.81
CA GLN A 1020 52.41 -5.06 -6.49
C GLN A 1020 51.00 -4.92 -5.91
N ILE A 1021 50.70 -5.66 -4.85
CA ILE A 1021 49.45 -5.57 -4.10
C ILE A 1021 49.76 -5.89 -2.64
N ASP A 1022 49.29 -5.06 -1.72
CA ASP A 1022 49.37 -5.34 -0.29
C ASP A 1022 47.96 -5.54 0.28
N LYS A 1023 47.81 -6.59 1.09
CA LYS A 1023 46.54 -6.97 1.71
C LYS A 1023 46.64 -6.68 3.20
N LYS A 1024 45.87 -5.70 3.68
CA LYS A 1024 45.81 -5.34 5.11
C LYS A 1024 44.46 -5.69 5.70
N GLN A 1025 44.47 -6.54 6.72
CA GLN A 1025 43.29 -6.84 7.53
C GLN A 1025 43.36 -6.01 8.81
N GLU A 1026 42.26 -5.33 9.13
CA GLU A 1026 42.12 -4.50 10.33
C GLU A 1026 41.07 -5.09 11.30
N GLU A 1027 40.86 -4.45 12.45
CA GLU A 1027 39.82 -4.83 13.42
C GLU A 1027 38.41 -4.74 12.81
N ASN A 1028 37.44 -5.49 13.37
CA ASN A 1028 36.05 -5.58 12.89
C ASN A 1028 35.92 -6.10 11.44
N ASP A 1029 36.76 -7.07 11.06
CA ASP A 1029 36.75 -7.75 9.76
C ASP A 1029 36.91 -6.83 8.52
N TRP A 1030 37.52 -5.66 8.71
CA TRP A 1030 37.86 -4.76 7.62
C TRP A 1030 39.01 -5.31 6.78
N LEU A 1031 38.86 -5.23 5.46
CA LEU A 1031 39.88 -5.63 4.51
C LEU A 1031 40.23 -4.50 3.54
N PHE A 1032 41.51 -4.22 3.37
CA PHE A 1032 42.03 -3.25 2.40
C PHE A 1032 43.03 -3.89 1.43
N PHE A 1033 42.86 -3.57 0.14
CA PHE A 1033 43.85 -3.82 -0.91
C PHE A 1033 44.50 -2.50 -1.33
N GLU A 1034 45.82 -2.40 -1.14
CA GLU A 1034 46.63 -1.30 -1.65
C GLU A 1034 47.31 -1.79 -2.94
N VAL A 1035 46.85 -1.31 -4.09
CA VAL A 1035 47.27 -1.77 -5.42
C VAL A 1035 48.25 -0.75 -6.01
N GLY A 1036 49.51 -1.17 -6.20
CA GLY A 1036 50.55 -0.29 -6.71
C GLY A 1036 50.64 -0.27 -8.25
N SER A 1037 51.32 0.74 -8.78
CA SER A 1037 51.52 1.00 -10.21
C SER A 1037 52.01 -0.21 -11.02
N ARG A 1038 52.85 -1.09 -10.45
CA ARG A 1038 53.36 -2.29 -11.15
C ARG A 1038 52.26 -3.31 -11.42
N PHE A 1039 51.31 -3.45 -10.50
CA PHE A 1039 50.18 -4.35 -10.70
C PHE A 1039 49.14 -3.75 -11.64
N VAL A 1040 48.91 -2.44 -11.57
CA VAL A 1040 48.11 -1.70 -12.56
C VAL A 1040 48.68 -1.94 -13.97
N GLN A 1041 49.98 -1.76 -14.18
CA GLN A 1041 50.63 -2.09 -15.46
C GLN A 1041 50.42 -3.54 -15.89
N ALA A 1042 50.50 -4.50 -14.96
CA ALA A 1042 50.27 -5.91 -15.26
C ALA A 1042 48.80 -6.21 -15.63
N LEU A 1043 47.83 -5.52 -15.02
CA LEU A 1043 46.43 -5.58 -15.42
C LEU A 1043 46.26 -5.07 -16.85
N LEU A 1044 46.78 -3.87 -17.12
CA LEU A 1044 46.68 -3.21 -18.43
C LEU A 1044 47.38 -3.99 -19.56
N GLN A 1045 48.44 -4.74 -19.27
CA GLN A 1045 49.14 -5.59 -20.25
C GLN A 1045 48.36 -6.84 -20.68
N ASN A 1046 47.43 -7.31 -19.83
CA ASN A 1046 46.59 -8.48 -20.12
C ASN A 1046 45.34 -8.12 -20.95
N ILE A 1047 45.19 -6.84 -21.30
CA ILE A 1047 44.17 -6.33 -22.21
C ILE A 1047 44.68 -6.39 -23.64
#